data_AF-A0A1V2CGC3-F1
#
_entry.id   AF-A0A1V2CGC3-F1
#
_cell.length_a   1.000
_cell.length_b   1.000
_cell.length_c   1.000
_cell.angle_alpha   90.00
_cell.angle_beta   90.00
_cell.angle_gamma   90.00
#
_symmetry.space_group_name_H-M   'P 1'
#
loop_
_entity.id
_entity.type
_entity.pdbx_description
1 polymer ?
#
loop_
_entity_poly.entity_id
_entity_poly.type
_entity_poly.pdbx_seq_one_letter_code
_entity_poly.pdbx_strand_id
1 'polypeptide(L)'
;MKKTLLLIALLVIGSVQAQEKISSKTKKFKIPVIKYSEFAALDNVLTQTAFYQMDKSLQEEESNLKKDFFNIDGFIKDPVNGKLKFYLTYAMPRYTDTNIDSTYNKKENKWTYSAHSNYLTSVKLDVKYGDKILLTKDFGGSESYSMSVGNSLGAMKIAASEHDKKVRTAVKDSDYSDVGLGFDNVMYKAAIRIQDFLNYKFGYSTDQSKEKFEFVTSKGHSEYKQMFAFETEITAQMEKITLEKGLDEKLLAPHLQYLESLLVKYPLSPVNEDIRFIVTNNLAETYFLLENKEKALLYANLLIENDKQDSRGSAIVERVNRANFADKKIRSHTTRFADLKKLGLKIAEEKEELRLAFFEKIDRQEADWVVEKENRTAALEKSKIQRENILDSIAYQSNPDLLAKIIANLGGSEVLKKVEKTHLLSKLTLEDSNIPQTEERWATTTNYLLKKKMPEAYYEIVNGPEAWSHSDRESGIEAKWAKLPMYTYNSLSTNLDPVNFLTALRLDLWNKLDLLGDEMIEGKLCYHLNYFEKTLNVSNRTIPKTDYHLFIDKENFSIVATERTEYDDGNKSFFERKLFKDYRPVATLNSGKIPYKINYEIEDFYGDTFYQENREKIEVNAVFGNRIFMKEVYFGGFK
;
A
#
# COMPACT_ATOMS: atom_id res chain seq x y z
N MET A 1 1.54 -66.28 51.96
CA MET A 1 1.50 -65.43 50.74
C MET A 1 0.25 -64.55 50.60
N LYS A 2 -0.96 -64.93 51.07
CA LYS A 2 -2.17 -64.08 50.92
C LYS A 2 -2.16 -62.77 51.72
N LYS A 3 -1.53 -62.72 52.91
CA LYS A 3 -1.43 -61.49 53.72
C LYS A 3 -0.40 -60.49 53.18
N THR A 4 0.65 -60.98 52.54
CA THR A 4 1.69 -60.14 51.90
C THR A 4 1.20 -59.52 50.60
N LEU A 5 0.38 -60.25 49.82
CA LEU A 5 -0.25 -59.71 48.62
C LEU A 5 -1.29 -58.64 48.93
N LEU A 6 -2.03 -58.78 50.05
CA LEU A 6 -2.99 -57.77 50.49
C LEU A 6 -2.28 -56.48 50.96
N LEU A 7 -1.12 -56.61 51.63
CA LEU A 7 -0.32 -55.46 52.06
C LEU A 7 0.30 -54.73 50.85
N ILE A 8 0.76 -55.48 49.83
CA ILE A 8 1.27 -54.90 48.58
C ILE A 8 0.13 -54.28 47.75
N ALA A 9 -1.05 -54.91 47.71
CA ALA A 9 -2.22 -54.31 47.05
C ALA A 9 -2.72 -53.05 47.78
N LEU A 10 -2.68 -53.01 49.12
CA LEU A 10 -2.99 -51.80 49.90
C LEU A 10 -1.92 -50.71 49.77
N LEU A 11 -0.65 -51.07 49.58
CA LEU A 11 0.44 -50.12 49.27
C LEU A 11 0.36 -49.58 47.83
N VAL A 12 -0.15 -50.38 46.88
CA VAL A 12 -0.36 -49.97 45.48
C VAL A 12 -1.68 -49.18 45.30
N ILE A 13 -2.67 -49.37 46.19
CA ILE A 13 -3.87 -48.52 46.26
C ILE A 13 -3.59 -47.24 47.11
N GLY A 14 -2.59 -47.28 47.99
CA GLY A 14 -2.09 -46.12 48.74
C GLY A 14 -1.16 -45.18 47.95
N SER A 15 -0.76 -45.56 46.74
CA SER A 15 -0.13 -44.67 45.75
C SER A 15 -1.15 -44.18 44.72
N VAL A 16 -2.33 -43.74 45.18
CA VAL A 16 -2.89 -42.51 44.61
C VAL A 16 -1.79 -41.48 44.81
N GLN A 17 -1.00 -41.23 43.77
CA GLN A 17 -0.01 -40.16 43.78
C GLN A 17 -0.73 -38.95 44.36
N ALA A 18 -0.32 -38.54 45.57
CA ALA A 18 -0.69 -37.26 46.11
C ALA A 18 -0.29 -36.26 45.02
N GLN A 19 -1.28 -35.82 44.25
CA GLN A 19 -1.06 -34.99 43.09
C GLN A 19 -0.33 -33.76 43.60
N GLU A 20 0.87 -33.53 43.07
CA GLU A 20 1.77 -32.50 43.57
C GLU A 20 1.00 -31.18 43.60
N LYS A 21 0.76 -30.65 44.81
CA LYS A 21 -0.06 -29.46 45.02
C LYS A 21 0.45 -28.33 44.12
N ILE A 22 -0.29 -28.07 43.04
CA ILE A 22 0.09 -27.06 42.07
C ILE A 22 -0.26 -25.69 42.66
N SER A 23 0.68 -24.76 42.59
CA SER A 23 0.47 -23.38 43.03
C SER A 23 0.70 -22.46 41.85
N SER A 24 0.01 -21.32 41.82
CA SER A 24 0.20 -20.29 40.80
C SER A 24 0.44 -18.92 41.39
N LYS A 25 1.00 -18.05 40.55
CA LYS A 25 1.05 -16.60 40.74
C LYS A 25 0.32 -15.93 39.58
N THR A 26 -0.41 -14.86 39.88
CA THR A 26 -0.98 -13.99 38.84
C THR A 26 0.06 -12.97 38.40
N LYS A 27 0.27 -12.83 37.09
CA LYS A 27 1.04 -11.73 36.50
C LYS A 27 0.11 -10.84 35.69
N LYS A 28 0.23 -9.52 35.89
CA LYS A 28 -0.58 -8.51 35.19
C LYS A 28 0.27 -7.81 34.15
N PHE A 29 -0.25 -7.69 32.94
CA PHE A 29 0.36 -6.93 31.86
C PHE A 29 -0.53 -5.74 31.49
N LYS A 30 0.10 -4.64 31.09
CA LYS A 30 -0.58 -3.50 30.49
C LYS A 30 -0.08 -3.38 29.07
N ILE A 31 -0.99 -3.48 28.10
CA ILE A 31 -0.64 -3.40 26.69
C ILE A 31 -1.39 -2.26 26.03
N PRO A 32 -0.75 -1.53 25.10
CA PRO A 32 -1.44 -0.54 24.30
C PRO A 32 -2.41 -1.22 23.34
N VAL A 33 -3.64 -0.70 23.23
CA VAL A 33 -4.66 -1.21 22.29
C VAL A 33 -5.33 -0.07 21.56
N ILE A 34 -5.88 -0.36 20.38
CA ILE A 34 -6.66 0.58 19.59
C ILE A 34 -8.15 0.36 19.86
N LYS A 35 -8.88 1.44 20.14
CA LYS A 35 -10.33 1.50 20.03
C LYS A 35 -10.71 1.87 18.60
N TYR A 36 -11.42 0.97 17.93
CA TYR A 36 -11.81 1.12 16.53
C TYR A 36 -13.14 1.86 16.40
N SER A 37 -13.33 2.46 15.23
CA SER A 37 -14.64 2.88 14.77
C SER A 37 -15.66 1.73 14.89
N GLU A 38 -16.92 2.08 15.13
CA GLU A 38 -18.05 1.15 15.04
C GLU A 38 -18.22 0.60 13.60
N PHE A 39 -17.73 1.33 12.59
CA PHE A 39 -17.93 1.01 11.18
C PHE A 39 -16.67 0.43 10.53
N ALA A 40 -16.64 -0.90 10.40
CA ALA A 40 -15.58 -1.67 9.75
C ALA A 40 -15.10 -1.14 8.38
N ALA A 41 -16.02 -0.66 7.56
CA ALA A 41 -15.72 -0.17 6.22
C ALA A 41 -14.76 1.04 6.22
N LEU A 42 -14.56 1.67 7.38
CA LEU A 42 -13.69 2.84 7.55
C LEU A 42 -12.24 2.48 7.87
N ASP A 43 -11.90 1.20 8.01
CA ASP A 43 -10.55 0.74 8.39
C ASP A 43 -9.47 1.12 7.35
N ASN A 44 -9.86 1.38 6.10
CA ASN A 44 -8.96 1.87 5.03
C ASN A 44 -9.24 3.34 4.64
N VAL A 45 -10.12 4.02 5.38
CA VAL A 45 -10.49 5.41 5.12
C VAL A 45 -9.60 6.31 5.98
N LEU A 46 -8.86 7.19 5.31
CA LEU A 46 -7.87 8.08 5.92
C LEU A 46 -8.35 9.53 5.99
N THR A 47 -9.24 9.93 5.10
CA THR A 47 -9.67 11.33 4.95
C THR A 47 -11.15 11.50 5.24
N GLN A 48 -11.48 12.67 5.75
CA GLN A 48 -12.84 13.06 6.08
C GLN A 48 -13.17 14.48 5.62
N THR A 49 -14.43 14.72 5.26
CA THR A 49 -14.96 16.04 4.90
C THR A 49 -16.25 16.29 5.65
N ALA A 50 -16.47 17.54 6.08
CA ALA A 50 -17.75 18.00 6.58
C ALA A 50 -18.34 19.03 5.61
N PHE A 51 -19.58 18.80 5.20
CA PHE A 51 -20.41 19.68 4.38
C PHE A 51 -21.46 20.31 5.29
N TYR A 52 -21.67 21.61 5.13
CA TYR A 52 -22.57 22.38 5.95
C TYR A 52 -23.68 22.94 5.07
N GLN A 53 -24.91 22.81 5.54
CA GLN A 53 -26.06 23.53 5.04
C GLN A 53 -26.61 24.33 6.21
N MET A 54 -26.39 25.64 6.19
CA MET A 54 -26.80 26.55 7.26
C MET A 54 -27.84 27.53 6.76
N ASP A 55 -28.62 28.08 7.68
CA ASP A 55 -29.46 29.24 7.38
C ASP A 55 -28.59 30.41 6.86
N LYS A 56 -29.12 31.21 5.94
CA LYS A 56 -28.39 32.32 5.32
C LYS A 56 -27.94 33.36 6.35
N SER A 57 -28.62 33.44 7.48
CA SER A 57 -28.27 34.34 8.58
C SER A 57 -27.11 33.86 9.46
N LEU A 58 -26.50 32.70 9.17
CA LEU A 58 -25.43 32.08 9.99
C LEU A 58 -24.10 31.91 9.22
N GLN A 59 -23.81 32.80 8.27
CA GLN A 59 -22.63 32.67 7.40
C GLN A 59 -21.30 32.79 8.16
N GLU A 60 -21.24 33.63 9.20
CA GLU A 60 -20.02 33.80 10.01
C GLU A 60 -19.74 32.55 10.86
N GLU A 61 -20.79 31.95 11.43
CA GLU A 61 -20.72 30.70 12.18
C GLU A 61 -20.28 29.54 11.29
N GLU A 62 -20.73 29.49 10.03
CA GLU A 62 -20.33 28.45 9.08
C GLU A 62 -18.81 28.42 8.87
N SER A 63 -18.19 29.60 8.73
CA SER A 63 -16.74 29.73 8.54
C SER A 63 -15.97 29.18 9.75
N ASN A 64 -16.42 29.52 10.96
CA ASN A 64 -15.78 29.08 12.19
C ASN A 64 -15.98 27.58 12.45
N LEU A 65 -17.17 27.04 12.19
CA LEU A 65 -17.44 25.60 12.28
C LEU A 65 -16.55 24.79 11.32
N LYS A 66 -16.41 25.26 10.08
CA LYS A 66 -15.48 24.67 9.09
C LYS A 66 -14.05 24.63 9.58
N LYS A 67 -13.61 25.63 10.33
CA LYS A 67 -12.25 25.72 10.86
C LYS A 67 -12.06 24.81 12.07
N ASP A 68 -12.89 25.00 13.09
CA ASP A 68 -12.60 24.55 14.45
C ASP A 68 -13.26 23.21 14.83
N PHE A 69 -14.23 22.74 14.04
CA PHE A 69 -15.02 21.54 14.38
C PHE A 69 -14.92 20.40 13.36
N PHE A 70 -15.47 19.27 13.75
CA PHE A 70 -15.64 18.05 12.96
C PHE A 70 -14.32 17.39 12.56
N ASN A 71 -13.31 17.45 13.43
CA ASN A 71 -12.06 16.72 13.29
C ASN A 71 -12.16 15.38 14.03
N ILE A 72 -12.33 14.27 13.32
CA ILE A 72 -12.54 12.97 13.97
C ILE A 72 -11.19 12.29 14.22
N ASP A 73 -11.01 11.81 15.45
CA ASP A 73 -9.78 11.15 15.87
C ASP A 73 -9.44 9.99 14.93
N GLY A 74 -8.20 9.96 14.44
CA GLY A 74 -7.73 8.93 13.51
C GLY A 74 -8.04 9.15 12.03
N PHE A 75 -8.51 10.35 11.65
CA PHE A 75 -8.68 10.79 10.26
C PHE A 75 -7.99 12.13 9.98
N ILE A 76 -7.65 12.35 8.71
CA ILE A 76 -7.13 13.61 8.19
C ILE A 76 -8.30 14.44 7.65
N LYS A 77 -8.43 15.67 8.13
CA LYS A 77 -9.44 16.62 7.63
C LYS A 77 -9.07 17.08 6.22
N ASP A 78 -9.88 16.68 5.25
CA ASP A 78 -9.83 17.10 3.85
C ASP A 78 -11.15 17.85 3.54
N PRO A 79 -11.12 19.17 3.34
CA PRO A 79 -12.34 19.95 3.15
C PRO A 79 -13.05 19.70 1.80
N VAL A 80 -12.46 18.96 0.86
CA VAL A 80 -13.01 18.78 -0.50
C VAL A 80 -13.27 17.31 -0.83
N ASN A 81 -12.27 16.44 -0.65
CA ASN A 81 -12.24 15.09 -1.22
C ASN A 81 -12.17 13.96 -0.17
N GLY A 82 -12.58 14.25 1.06
CA GLY A 82 -12.68 13.27 2.12
C GLY A 82 -13.60 12.11 1.75
N LYS A 83 -13.10 10.89 1.96
CA LYS A 83 -13.85 9.66 1.66
C LYS A 83 -14.98 9.42 2.67
N LEU A 84 -14.76 9.78 3.94
CA LEU A 84 -15.81 9.86 4.96
C LEU A 84 -16.45 11.26 4.91
N LYS A 85 -17.74 11.35 4.66
CA LYS A 85 -18.44 12.62 4.46
C LYS A 85 -19.51 12.82 5.54
N PHE A 86 -19.44 13.93 6.25
CA PHE A 86 -20.46 14.38 7.19
C PHE A 86 -21.27 15.49 6.53
N TYR A 87 -22.58 15.38 6.50
CA TYR A 87 -23.48 16.42 6.03
C TYR A 87 -24.26 16.94 7.22
N LEU A 88 -24.00 18.20 7.59
CA LEU A 88 -24.56 18.87 8.74
C LEU A 88 -25.54 19.93 8.26
N THR A 89 -26.81 19.80 8.63
CA THR A 89 -27.82 20.82 8.35
C THR A 89 -28.20 21.51 9.64
N TYR A 90 -27.83 22.78 9.78
CA TYR A 90 -28.15 23.59 10.95
C TYR A 90 -29.37 24.47 10.65
N ALA A 91 -30.42 24.32 11.45
CA ALA A 91 -31.52 25.27 11.48
C ALA A 91 -31.16 26.48 12.34
N MET A 92 -31.78 27.63 12.06
CA MET A 92 -31.64 28.83 12.90
C MET A 92 -32.07 28.52 14.35
N PRO A 93 -31.22 28.80 15.37
CA PRO A 93 -31.62 28.57 16.75
C PRO A 93 -32.84 29.41 17.12
N ARG A 94 -33.83 28.77 17.75
CA ARG A 94 -35.06 29.45 18.14
C ARG A 94 -34.95 29.94 19.58
N TYR A 95 -34.85 31.25 19.75
CA TYR A 95 -34.90 31.90 21.07
C TYR A 95 -36.19 31.53 21.82
N THR A 96 -36.08 31.26 23.12
CA THR A 96 -37.23 31.01 23.99
C THR A 96 -37.41 32.13 25.01
N ASP A 97 -36.42 32.30 25.88
CA ASP A 97 -36.49 33.15 27.07
C ASP A 97 -35.09 33.45 27.63
N THR A 98 -35.00 34.48 28.48
CA THR A 98 -33.80 34.82 29.25
C THR A 98 -34.12 34.74 30.73
N ASN A 99 -33.41 33.87 31.46
CA ASN A 99 -33.61 33.60 32.88
C ASN A 99 -32.42 34.11 33.71
N ILE A 100 -32.66 34.40 35.00
CA ILE A 100 -31.61 34.79 35.96
C ILE A 100 -31.56 33.74 37.06
N ASP A 101 -30.41 33.08 37.17
CA ASP A 101 -30.11 32.13 38.23
C ASP A 101 -29.31 32.79 39.35
N SER A 102 -29.44 32.23 40.55
CA SER A 102 -28.66 32.64 41.72
C SER A 102 -28.02 31.43 42.38
N THR A 103 -26.72 31.54 42.70
CA THR A 103 -25.96 30.51 43.40
C THR A 103 -25.30 31.12 44.62
N TYR A 104 -25.40 30.44 45.76
CA TYR A 104 -24.75 30.90 46.99
C TYR A 104 -23.32 30.36 47.08
N ASN A 105 -22.31 31.21 46.96
CA ASN A 105 -20.92 30.83 47.17
C ASN A 105 -20.62 30.76 48.67
N LYS A 106 -20.62 29.54 49.22
CA LYS A 106 -20.34 29.28 50.64
C LYS A 106 -18.95 29.72 51.10
N LYS A 107 -17.94 29.76 50.22
CA LYS A 107 -16.57 30.17 50.57
C LYS A 107 -16.43 31.68 50.72
N GLU A 108 -17.15 32.43 49.88
CA GLU A 108 -17.10 33.90 49.86
C GLU A 108 -18.27 34.56 50.62
N ASN A 109 -19.20 33.75 51.12
CA ASN A 109 -20.40 34.18 51.85
C ASN A 109 -21.24 35.20 51.06
N LYS A 110 -21.36 34.99 49.74
CA LYS A 110 -22.03 35.91 48.81
C LYS A 110 -22.88 35.16 47.78
N TRP A 111 -23.98 35.78 47.38
CA TRP A 111 -24.76 35.34 46.22
C TRP A 111 -24.08 35.78 44.93
N THR A 112 -23.92 34.86 44.00
CA THR A 112 -23.52 35.12 42.63
C THR A 112 -24.73 34.94 41.73
N TYR A 113 -24.90 35.83 40.77
CA TYR A 113 -26.03 35.83 39.84
C TYR A 113 -25.52 35.62 38.43
N SER A 114 -26.27 34.89 37.60
CA SER A 114 -25.96 34.70 36.19
C SER A 114 -27.23 34.75 35.37
N ALA A 115 -27.21 35.48 34.25
CA ALA A 115 -28.32 35.48 33.30
C ALA A 115 -28.00 34.54 32.13
N HIS A 116 -28.99 33.80 31.67
CA HIS A 116 -28.87 32.83 30.60
C HIS A 116 -30.01 33.00 29.59
N SER A 117 -29.68 33.26 28.33
CA SER A 117 -30.62 33.24 27.21
C SER A 117 -30.70 31.83 26.64
N ASN A 118 -31.90 31.26 26.54
CA ASN A 118 -32.11 29.89 26.07
C ASN A 118 -32.58 29.85 24.62
N TYR A 119 -32.10 28.82 23.93
CA TYR A 119 -32.32 28.61 22.51
C TYR A 119 -32.58 27.13 22.23
N LEU A 120 -33.56 26.85 21.39
CA LEU A 120 -33.78 25.52 20.85
C LEU A 120 -32.97 25.35 19.58
N THR A 121 -32.10 24.35 19.55
CA THR A 121 -31.26 24.00 18.40
C THR A 121 -31.76 22.73 17.73
N SER A 122 -31.60 22.69 16.41
CA SER A 122 -31.87 21.50 15.62
C SER A 122 -30.79 21.37 14.55
N VAL A 123 -30.06 20.26 14.60
CA VAL A 123 -29.00 19.95 13.65
C VAL A 123 -29.21 18.53 13.13
N LYS A 124 -29.36 18.38 11.82
CA LYS A 124 -29.40 17.07 11.18
C LYS A 124 -28.00 16.66 10.73
N LEU A 125 -27.61 15.43 11.02
CA LEU A 125 -26.34 14.81 10.62
C LEU A 125 -26.61 13.60 9.73
N ASP A 126 -26.07 13.61 8.53
CA ASP A 126 -25.94 12.43 7.67
C ASP A 126 -24.46 12.08 7.46
N VAL A 127 -24.08 10.83 7.70
CA VAL A 127 -22.70 10.34 7.52
C VAL A 127 -22.66 9.33 6.39
N LYS A 128 -21.78 9.56 5.42
CA LYS A 128 -21.65 8.73 4.21
C LYS A 128 -20.21 8.28 3.98
N TYR A 129 -20.08 7.12 3.35
CA TYR A 129 -18.84 6.60 2.79
C TYR A 129 -19.11 6.10 1.37
N GLY A 130 -18.57 6.79 0.36
CA GLY A 130 -19.02 6.63 -1.02
C GLY A 130 -20.52 6.93 -1.14
N ASP A 131 -21.27 6.05 -1.82
CA ASP A 131 -22.73 6.17 -1.94
C ASP A 131 -23.49 5.58 -0.75
N LYS A 132 -22.79 4.97 0.21
CA LYS A 132 -23.41 4.29 1.36
C LYS A 132 -23.63 5.26 2.52
N ILE A 133 -24.87 5.35 2.99
CA ILE A 133 -25.20 6.03 4.25
C ILE A 133 -24.82 5.10 5.40
N LEU A 134 -23.97 5.61 6.30
CA LEU A 134 -23.55 4.90 7.51
C LEU A 134 -24.43 5.24 8.70
N LEU A 135 -24.85 6.51 8.82
CA LEU A 135 -25.64 7.00 9.94
C LEU A 135 -26.44 8.25 9.54
N THR A 136 -27.69 8.33 10.00
CA THR A 136 -28.48 9.56 10.02
C THR A 136 -28.92 9.82 11.45
N LYS A 137 -28.78 11.05 11.93
CA LYS A 137 -29.17 11.44 13.29
C LYS A 137 -29.56 12.90 13.38
N ASP A 138 -30.67 13.16 14.08
CA ASP A 138 -31.09 14.51 14.43
C ASP A 138 -30.65 14.84 15.86
N PHE A 139 -30.00 15.99 16.00
CA PHE A 139 -29.58 16.59 17.26
C PHE A 139 -30.51 17.75 17.58
N GLY A 140 -31.54 17.48 18.38
CA GLY A 140 -32.31 18.51 19.07
C GLY A 140 -31.70 18.85 20.43
N GLY A 141 -31.92 20.06 20.92
CA GLY A 141 -31.55 20.43 22.28
C GLY A 141 -31.99 21.83 22.69
N SER A 142 -31.90 22.09 24.00
CA SER A 142 -31.97 23.43 24.57
C SER A 142 -30.56 23.82 24.99
N GLU A 143 -30.01 24.87 24.40
CA GLU A 143 -28.69 25.42 24.69
C GLU A 143 -28.85 26.83 25.24
N SER A 144 -27.94 27.25 26.11
CA SER A 144 -28.02 28.58 26.73
C SER A 144 -26.76 29.41 26.51
N TYR A 145 -26.91 30.73 26.38
CA TYR A 145 -25.84 31.70 26.35
C TYR A 145 -25.79 32.46 27.67
N SER A 146 -24.65 32.40 28.37
CA SER A 146 -24.47 33.05 29.67
C SER A 146 -23.96 34.48 29.51
N MET A 147 -24.62 35.42 30.18
CA MET A 147 -24.20 36.81 30.26
C MET A 147 -23.44 37.04 31.56
N SER A 148 -22.27 37.67 31.48
CA SER A 148 -21.46 38.03 32.66
C SER A 148 -21.43 39.55 32.81
N VAL A 149 -22.20 40.08 33.78
CA VAL A 149 -22.26 41.52 34.06
C VAL A 149 -22.30 41.76 35.58
N GLY A 150 -21.13 41.88 36.20
CA GLY A 150 -20.96 42.28 37.61
C GLY A 150 -21.66 41.38 38.65
N ASN A 151 -21.41 41.66 39.94
CA ASN A 151 -21.87 40.79 41.04
C ASN A 151 -23.21 41.22 41.68
N SER A 152 -23.95 42.18 41.11
CA SER A 152 -25.21 42.69 41.70
C SER A 152 -26.45 42.26 40.92
N LEU A 153 -27.51 41.84 41.64
CA LEU A 153 -28.78 41.41 41.04
C LEU A 153 -29.45 42.52 40.19
N GLY A 154 -29.31 43.79 40.60
CA GLY A 154 -29.87 44.93 39.87
C GLY A 154 -29.24 45.12 38.50
N ALA A 155 -27.90 45.06 38.42
CA ALA A 155 -27.18 45.14 37.15
C ALA A 155 -27.51 43.95 36.23
N MET A 156 -27.61 42.75 36.80
CA MET A 156 -27.96 41.55 36.04
C MET A 156 -29.37 41.61 35.43
N LYS A 157 -30.36 42.15 36.18
CA LYS A 157 -31.74 42.34 35.68
C LYS A 157 -31.80 43.30 34.50
N ILE A 158 -31.06 44.40 34.56
CA ILE A 158 -31.00 45.38 33.47
C ILE A 158 -30.38 44.73 32.23
N ALA A 159 -29.21 44.10 32.39
CA ALA A 159 -28.52 43.42 31.30
C ALA A 159 -29.39 42.34 30.64
N ALA A 160 -30.02 41.47 31.43
CA ALA A 160 -30.92 40.43 30.93
C ALA A 160 -32.09 41.00 30.13
N SER A 161 -32.71 42.09 30.61
CA SER A 161 -33.83 42.74 29.92
C SER A 161 -33.41 43.44 28.63
N GLU A 162 -32.25 44.10 28.61
CA GLU A 162 -31.72 44.74 27.41
C GLU A 162 -31.38 43.71 26.33
N HIS A 163 -30.79 42.59 26.74
CA HIS A 163 -30.45 41.51 25.83
C HIS A 163 -31.68 40.75 25.32
N ASP A 164 -32.68 40.42 26.16
CA ASP A 164 -33.96 39.83 25.70
C ASP A 164 -34.62 40.73 24.64
N LYS A 165 -34.66 42.05 24.88
CA LYS A 165 -35.20 43.01 23.91
C LYS A 165 -34.41 43.00 22.60
N LYS A 166 -33.07 42.95 22.68
CA LYS A 166 -32.18 42.91 21.52
C LYS A 166 -32.46 41.66 20.67
N VAL A 167 -32.52 40.49 21.29
CA VAL A 167 -32.77 39.21 20.60
C VAL A 167 -34.18 39.16 19.99
N ARG A 168 -35.20 39.62 20.70
CA ARG A 168 -36.58 39.68 20.16
C ARG A 168 -36.70 40.61 18.96
N THR A 169 -35.96 41.71 18.94
CA THR A 169 -35.92 42.65 17.81
C THR A 169 -35.28 41.98 16.60
N ALA A 170 -34.10 41.36 16.78
CA ALA A 170 -33.43 40.59 15.74
C ALA A 170 -34.32 39.49 15.14
N VAL A 171 -35.04 38.74 15.98
CA VAL A 171 -35.98 37.69 15.53
C VAL A 171 -37.15 38.27 14.74
N LYS A 172 -37.69 39.41 15.15
CA LYS A 172 -38.83 40.05 14.46
C LYS A 172 -38.42 40.58 13.09
N ASP A 173 -37.25 41.20 13.01
CA ASP A 173 -36.79 41.90 11.81
C ASP A 173 -35.99 40.98 10.87
N SER A 174 -35.74 39.73 11.28
CA SER A 174 -34.92 38.74 10.58
C SER A 174 -33.48 39.21 10.31
N ASP A 175 -32.97 40.10 11.17
CA ASP A 175 -31.61 40.64 11.11
C ASP A 175 -30.83 40.17 12.33
N TYR A 176 -29.92 39.23 12.09
CA TYR A 176 -29.09 38.59 13.11
C TYR A 176 -27.63 39.06 13.06
N SER A 177 -27.32 40.11 12.30
CA SER A 177 -25.97 40.66 12.13
C SER A 177 -25.41 41.33 13.40
N ASP A 178 -26.26 41.51 14.41
CA ASP A 178 -25.93 42.19 15.65
C ASP A 178 -24.99 41.36 16.54
N VAL A 179 -23.80 41.90 16.84
CA VAL A 179 -22.82 41.23 17.72
C VAL A 179 -23.38 41.07 19.14
N GLY A 180 -23.21 39.89 19.74
CA GLY A 180 -23.58 39.61 21.13
C GLY A 180 -25.01 39.08 21.35
N LEU A 181 -25.64 38.51 20.32
CA LEU A 181 -26.90 37.77 20.43
C LEU A 181 -26.71 36.37 21.05
N GLY A 182 -25.48 35.81 21.02
CA GLY A 182 -25.15 34.53 21.64
C GLY A 182 -25.51 33.29 20.79
N PHE A 183 -25.94 33.50 19.54
CA PHE A 183 -26.22 32.43 18.57
C PHE A 183 -24.96 31.61 18.25
N ASP A 184 -23.82 32.28 18.05
CA ASP A 184 -22.50 31.69 17.87
C ASP A 184 -22.15 30.69 18.99
N ASN A 185 -22.33 31.08 20.25
CA ASN A 185 -22.01 30.25 21.41
C ASN A 185 -22.89 28.99 21.47
N VAL A 186 -24.19 29.17 21.22
CA VAL A 186 -25.17 28.09 21.17
C VAL A 186 -24.84 27.09 20.06
N MET A 187 -24.45 27.59 18.90
CA MET A 187 -24.05 26.78 17.75
C MET A 187 -22.76 25.99 18.02
N TYR A 188 -21.78 26.60 18.69
CA TYR A 188 -20.58 25.89 19.13
C TYR A 188 -20.89 24.80 20.15
N LYS A 189 -21.77 25.05 21.12
CA LYS A 189 -22.18 24.00 22.08
C LYS A 189 -22.81 22.80 21.39
N ALA A 190 -23.69 23.05 20.41
CA ALA A 190 -24.25 22.00 19.57
C ALA A 190 -23.16 21.27 18.78
N ALA A 191 -22.21 22.00 18.18
CA ALA A 191 -21.09 21.41 17.44
C ALA A 191 -20.17 20.54 18.31
N ILE A 192 -19.84 20.95 19.54
CA ILE A 192 -19.07 20.15 20.52
C ILE A 192 -19.76 18.81 20.76
N ARG A 193 -21.06 18.83 21.06
CA ARG A 193 -21.83 17.60 21.30
C ARG A 193 -21.82 16.66 20.10
N ILE A 194 -21.93 17.20 18.89
CA ILE A 194 -21.93 16.40 17.66
C ILE A 194 -20.51 15.84 17.42
N GLN A 195 -19.47 16.65 17.62
CA GLN A 195 -18.06 16.23 17.55
C GLN A 195 -17.78 15.07 18.51
N ASP A 196 -18.19 15.17 19.77
CA ASP A 196 -18.01 14.09 20.75
C ASP A 196 -18.73 12.82 20.33
N PHE A 197 -19.96 12.95 19.83
CA PHE A 197 -20.72 11.81 19.31
C PHE A 197 -20.04 11.18 18.08
N LEU A 198 -19.50 12.00 17.18
CA LEU A 198 -18.81 11.52 15.99
C LEU A 198 -17.48 10.84 16.38
N ASN A 199 -16.71 11.39 17.31
CA ASN A 199 -15.52 10.74 17.86
C ASN A 199 -15.86 9.39 18.51
N TYR A 200 -16.97 9.34 19.25
CA TYR A 200 -17.43 8.10 19.87
C TYR A 200 -17.81 7.02 18.84
N LYS A 201 -18.48 7.39 17.74
CA LYS A 201 -18.97 6.44 16.73
C LYS A 201 -17.95 6.09 15.65
N PHE A 202 -17.20 7.08 15.21
CA PHE A 202 -16.34 7.00 14.03
C PHE A 202 -14.86 7.06 14.37
N GLY A 203 -14.47 7.63 15.51
CA GLY A 203 -13.08 7.87 15.86
C GLY A 203 -12.27 6.61 16.17
N TYR A 204 -10.96 6.77 16.03
CA TYR A 204 -9.95 5.82 16.48
C TYR A 204 -9.19 6.45 17.62
N SER A 205 -9.16 5.78 18.76
CA SER A 205 -8.42 6.24 19.94
C SER A 205 -7.53 5.15 20.49
N THR A 206 -6.53 5.53 21.28
CA THR A 206 -5.66 4.59 21.99
C THR A 206 -6.19 4.35 23.39
N ASP A 207 -6.09 3.12 23.88
CA ASP A 207 -6.37 2.76 25.27
C ASP A 207 -5.31 1.78 25.80
N GLN A 208 -5.42 1.41 27.07
CA GLN A 208 -4.61 0.38 27.69
C GLN A 208 -5.47 -0.79 28.13
N SER A 209 -5.15 -1.97 27.61
CA SER A 209 -5.75 -3.21 28.08
C SER A 209 -4.95 -3.81 29.23
N LYS A 210 -5.64 -4.42 30.19
CA LYS A 210 -5.06 -5.01 31.41
C LYS A 210 -5.27 -6.52 31.38
N GLU A 211 -4.23 -7.25 31.03
CA GLU A 211 -4.29 -8.71 30.84
C GLU A 211 -3.74 -9.46 32.05
N LYS A 212 -4.36 -10.59 32.42
CA LYS A 212 -4.00 -11.35 33.62
C LYS A 212 -3.69 -12.80 33.27
N PHE A 213 -2.43 -13.18 33.44
CA PHE A 213 -1.98 -14.56 33.26
C PHE A 213 -1.72 -15.25 34.59
N GLU A 214 -1.90 -16.56 34.63
CA GLU A 214 -1.60 -17.41 35.78
C GLU A 214 -0.39 -18.29 35.47
N PHE A 215 0.61 -18.30 36.34
CA PHE A 215 1.85 -19.06 36.10
C PHE A 215 2.16 -19.98 37.27
N VAL A 216 2.60 -21.19 36.96
CA VAL A 216 2.91 -22.22 37.95
C VAL A 216 4.15 -21.84 38.77
N THR A 217 4.07 -21.98 40.09
CA THR A 217 5.19 -21.73 41.02
C THR A 217 5.75 -22.99 41.67
N SER A 218 5.01 -24.10 41.60
CA SER A 218 5.42 -25.40 42.13
C SER A 218 6.47 -26.07 41.24
N LYS A 219 7.75 -25.79 41.48
CA LYS A 219 8.90 -26.32 40.72
C LYS A 219 8.98 -27.85 40.64
N GLY A 220 8.41 -28.55 41.62
CA GLY A 220 8.35 -30.02 41.65
C GLY A 220 7.32 -30.62 40.67
N HIS A 221 6.32 -29.84 40.25
CA HIS A 221 5.24 -30.34 39.40
C HIS A 221 5.77 -30.81 38.04
N SER A 222 5.34 -32.00 37.58
CA SER A 222 5.79 -32.58 36.30
C SER A 222 5.69 -31.66 35.08
N GLU A 223 4.69 -30.75 35.05
CA GLU A 223 4.49 -29.78 33.96
C GLU A 223 5.20 -28.43 34.15
N TYR A 224 5.90 -28.23 35.27
CA TYR A 224 6.49 -26.93 35.61
C TYR A 224 7.41 -26.41 34.50
N LYS A 225 8.27 -27.27 33.92
CA LYS A 225 9.29 -26.85 32.94
C LYS A 225 8.65 -26.30 31.66
N GLN A 226 7.64 -26.97 31.13
CA GLN A 226 6.96 -26.59 29.90
C GLN A 226 6.04 -25.38 30.12
N MET A 227 5.35 -25.31 31.26
CA MET A 227 4.54 -24.14 31.62
C MET A 227 5.41 -22.90 31.89
N PHE A 228 6.61 -23.08 32.46
CA PHE A 228 7.60 -22.01 32.61
C PHE A 228 8.17 -21.53 31.27
N ALA A 229 8.33 -22.43 30.30
CA ALA A 229 8.72 -22.06 28.94
C ALA A 229 7.65 -21.16 28.28
N PHE A 230 6.36 -21.48 28.46
CA PHE A 230 5.27 -20.58 28.06
C PHE A 230 5.32 -19.24 28.80
N GLU A 231 5.50 -19.23 30.13
CA GLU A 231 5.64 -17.98 30.92
C GLU A 231 6.74 -17.07 30.36
N THR A 232 7.87 -17.67 30.01
CA THR A 232 9.03 -16.95 29.46
C THR A 232 8.70 -16.34 28.11
N GLU A 233 8.15 -17.13 27.18
CA GLU A 233 7.82 -16.69 25.83
C GLU A 233 6.73 -15.61 25.85
N ILE A 234 5.61 -15.85 26.57
CA ILE A 234 4.52 -14.87 26.62
C ILE A 234 4.97 -13.58 27.32
N THR A 235 5.79 -13.65 28.37
CA THR A 235 6.35 -12.43 28.99
C THR A 235 7.19 -11.64 27.98
N ALA A 236 8.09 -12.31 27.27
CA ALA A 236 8.97 -11.66 26.30
C ALA A 236 8.20 -11.03 25.13
N GLN A 237 7.08 -11.64 24.71
CA GLN A 237 6.22 -11.06 23.69
C GLN A 237 5.39 -9.89 24.23
N MET A 238 4.81 -10.00 25.42
CA MET A 238 3.98 -8.94 26.02
C MET A 238 4.76 -7.64 26.24
N GLU A 239 6.07 -7.70 26.49
CA GLU A 239 6.95 -6.53 26.60
C GLU A 239 7.23 -5.84 25.25
N LYS A 240 6.99 -6.54 24.14
CA LYS A 240 7.23 -6.06 22.76
C LYS A 240 5.95 -5.66 22.04
N ILE A 241 4.79 -5.78 22.67
CA ILE A 241 3.52 -5.36 22.08
C ILE A 241 3.51 -3.85 21.92
N THR A 242 3.16 -3.40 20.72
CA THR A 242 2.92 -2.00 20.38
C THR A 242 1.54 -1.86 19.74
N LEU A 243 1.10 -0.62 19.49
CA LEU A 243 -0.14 -0.40 18.73
C LEU A 243 -0.09 -1.05 17.33
N GLU A 244 1.11 -1.18 16.76
CA GLU A 244 1.33 -1.76 15.44
C GLU A 244 1.51 -3.28 15.43
N LYS A 245 1.87 -3.88 16.56
CA LYS A 245 2.29 -5.29 16.63
C LYS A 245 1.72 -5.97 17.88
N GLY A 246 0.83 -6.94 17.66
CA GLY A 246 0.34 -7.86 18.69
C GLY A 246 1.28 -9.04 18.94
N LEU A 247 0.73 -10.14 19.47
CA LEU A 247 1.48 -11.37 19.72
C LEU A 247 1.89 -12.09 18.42
N ASP A 248 3.01 -12.82 18.46
CA ASP A 248 3.49 -13.65 17.36
C ASP A 248 2.97 -15.09 17.52
N GLU A 249 1.96 -15.43 16.71
CA GLU A 249 1.33 -16.75 16.73
C GLU A 249 2.31 -17.89 16.47
N LYS A 250 3.30 -17.71 15.58
CA LYS A 250 4.22 -18.79 15.20
C LYS A 250 5.12 -19.21 16.35
N LEU A 251 5.59 -18.24 17.12
CA LEU A 251 6.42 -18.49 18.30
C LEU A 251 5.59 -19.07 19.46
N LEU A 252 4.32 -18.68 19.60
CA LEU A 252 3.43 -19.20 20.65
C LEU A 252 2.84 -20.58 20.31
N ALA A 253 2.68 -20.92 19.04
CA ALA A 253 2.04 -22.16 18.58
C ALA A 253 2.49 -23.44 19.30
N PRO A 254 3.81 -23.75 19.45
CA PRO A 254 4.23 -24.97 20.15
C PRO A 254 3.83 -24.97 21.64
N HIS A 255 3.82 -23.80 22.29
CA HIS A 255 3.40 -23.68 23.67
C HIS A 255 1.89 -23.82 23.84
N LEU A 256 1.12 -23.23 22.91
CA LEU A 256 -0.33 -23.33 22.90
C LEU A 256 -0.79 -24.76 22.65
N GLN A 257 -0.23 -25.46 21.67
CA GLN A 257 -0.52 -26.89 21.43
C GLN A 257 -0.26 -27.75 22.67
N TYR A 258 0.84 -27.49 23.37
CA TYR A 258 1.13 -28.18 24.61
C TYR A 258 0.10 -27.87 25.71
N LEU A 259 -0.24 -26.59 25.94
CA LEU A 259 -1.29 -26.22 26.90
C LEU A 259 -2.65 -26.84 26.54
N GLU A 260 -3.01 -26.88 25.26
CA GLU A 260 -4.23 -27.54 24.77
C GLU A 260 -4.21 -29.05 25.09
N SER A 261 -3.06 -29.71 24.94
CA SER A 261 -2.90 -31.13 25.28
C SER A 261 -3.08 -31.42 26.78
N LEU A 262 -2.77 -30.46 27.64
CA LEU A 262 -2.97 -30.60 29.09
C LEU A 262 -4.45 -30.72 29.45
N LEU A 263 -5.37 -30.19 28.64
CA LEU A 263 -6.82 -30.34 28.89
C LEU A 263 -7.31 -31.78 28.66
N VAL A 264 -6.61 -32.55 27.83
CA VAL A 264 -6.84 -34.00 27.64
C VAL A 264 -6.22 -34.79 28.79
N LYS A 265 -4.99 -34.44 29.17
CA LYS A 265 -4.26 -35.10 30.28
C LYS A 265 -4.92 -34.87 31.64
N TYR A 266 -5.49 -33.69 31.85
CA TYR A 266 -6.14 -33.26 33.09
C TYR A 266 -7.63 -32.96 32.82
N PRO A 267 -8.51 -33.98 32.77
CA PRO A 267 -9.94 -33.80 32.51
C PRO A 267 -10.66 -33.08 33.66
N LEU A 268 -11.89 -32.60 33.40
CA LEU A 268 -12.70 -31.85 34.37
C LEU A 268 -12.99 -32.71 35.62
N SER A 269 -12.41 -32.31 36.75
CA SER A 269 -12.51 -32.98 38.04
C SER A 269 -12.02 -32.03 39.14
N PRO A 270 -12.57 -32.08 40.38
CA PRO A 270 -12.11 -31.24 41.49
C PRO A 270 -10.59 -31.33 41.76
N VAL A 271 -9.98 -32.48 41.49
CA VAL A 271 -8.53 -32.68 41.73
C VAL A 271 -7.67 -31.95 40.69
N ASN A 272 -8.21 -31.67 39.50
CA ASN A 272 -7.51 -31.00 38.39
C ASN A 272 -7.87 -29.52 38.28
N GLU A 273 -8.74 -29.01 39.14
CA GLU A 273 -9.32 -27.67 39.07
C GLU A 273 -8.25 -26.57 38.95
N ASP A 274 -7.16 -26.68 39.71
CA ASP A 274 -6.08 -25.69 39.75
C ASP A 274 -5.29 -25.63 38.45
N ILE A 275 -4.86 -26.78 37.91
CA ILE A 275 -4.10 -26.82 36.67
C ILE A 275 -4.98 -26.46 35.48
N ARG A 276 -6.24 -26.92 35.45
CA ARG A 276 -7.20 -26.55 34.42
C ARG A 276 -7.51 -25.07 34.45
N PHE A 277 -7.66 -24.46 35.62
CA PHE A 277 -7.84 -23.01 35.76
C PHE A 277 -6.68 -22.24 35.12
N ILE A 278 -5.43 -22.60 35.44
CA ILE A 278 -4.24 -21.95 34.88
C ILE A 278 -4.21 -22.09 33.35
N VAL A 279 -4.41 -23.30 32.85
CA VAL A 279 -4.36 -23.62 31.42
C VAL A 279 -5.47 -22.90 30.65
N THR A 280 -6.73 -23.02 31.09
CA THR A 280 -7.88 -22.39 30.41
C THR A 280 -7.83 -20.87 30.47
N ASN A 281 -7.41 -20.26 31.60
CA ASN A 281 -7.18 -18.81 31.69
C ASN A 281 -6.14 -18.34 30.67
N ASN A 282 -4.98 -19.00 30.63
CA ASN A 282 -3.90 -18.60 29.73
C ASN A 282 -4.25 -18.82 28.26
N LEU A 283 -4.91 -19.92 27.92
CA LEU A 283 -5.39 -20.17 26.56
C LEU A 283 -6.43 -19.13 26.14
N ALA A 284 -7.40 -18.81 27.01
CA ALA A 284 -8.43 -17.82 26.71
C ALA A 284 -7.84 -16.41 26.49
N GLU A 285 -6.96 -15.96 27.38
CA GLU A 285 -6.29 -14.66 27.27
C GLU A 285 -5.34 -14.60 26.06
N THR A 286 -4.53 -15.64 25.81
CA THR A 286 -3.63 -15.63 24.65
C THR A 286 -4.40 -15.67 23.34
N TYR A 287 -5.45 -16.48 23.20
CA TYR A 287 -6.24 -16.48 21.97
C TYR A 287 -7.08 -15.23 21.78
N PHE A 288 -7.50 -14.57 22.87
CA PHE A 288 -8.09 -13.24 22.79
C PHE A 288 -7.09 -12.23 22.20
N LEU A 289 -5.84 -12.23 22.67
CA LEU A 289 -4.78 -11.34 22.21
C LEU A 289 -4.21 -11.68 20.83
N LEU A 290 -4.27 -12.95 20.43
CA LEU A 290 -4.03 -13.41 19.05
C LEU A 290 -5.22 -13.15 18.12
N GLU A 291 -6.26 -12.51 18.64
CA GLU A 291 -7.43 -12.08 17.89
C GLU A 291 -8.23 -13.27 17.30
N ASN A 292 -8.11 -14.46 17.90
CA ASN A 292 -8.82 -15.68 17.49
C ASN A 292 -10.11 -15.85 18.30
N LYS A 293 -11.21 -15.33 17.76
CA LYS A 293 -12.54 -15.35 18.40
C LYS A 293 -13.00 -16.74 18.84
N GLU A 294 -12.92 -17.71 17.93
CA GLU A 294 -13.48 -19.05 18.14
C GLU A 294 -12.78 -19.75 19.30
N LYS A 295 -11.44 -19.75 19.30
CA LYS A 295 -10.66 -20.35 20.39
C LYS A 295 -10.75 -19.56 21.69
N ALA A 296 -10.77 -18.22 21.63
CA ALA A 296 -10.92 -17.40 22.83
C ALA A 296 -12.25 -17.71 23.56
N LEU A 297 -13.36 -17.80 22.82
CA LEU A 297 -14.66 -18.17 23.39
C LEU A 297 -14.69 -19.62 23.90
N LEU A 298 -14.12 -20.56 23.14
CA LEU A 298 -14.04 -21.96 23.56
C LEU A 298 -13.37 -22.09 24.93
N TYR A 299 -12.17 -21.51 25.09
CA TYR A 299 -11.44 -21.64 26.35
C TYR A 299 -12.00 -20.75 27.47
N ALA A 300 -12.62 -19.61 27.15
CA ALA A 300 -13.33 -18.81 28.13
C ALA A 300 -14.55 -19.55 28.70
N ASN A 301 -15.30 -20.29 27.87
CA ASN A 301 -16.40 -21.13 28.34
C ASN A 301 -15.89 -22.31 29.18
N LEU A 302 -14.80 -22.97 28.77
CA LEU A 302 -14.17 -24.02 29.58
C LEU A 302 -13.64 -23.50 30.93
N LEU A 303 -13.22 -22.23 30.99
CA LEU A 303 -12.83 -21.57 32.23
C LEU A 303 -14.03 -21.31 33.15
N ILE A 304 -15.19 -20.95 32.58
CA ILE A 304 -16.46 -20.82 33.32
C ILE A 304 -16.89 -22.18 33.86
N GLU A 305 -16.84 -23.23 33.03
CA GLU A 305 -17.18 -24.60 33.43
C GLU A 305 -16.26 -25.18 34.52
N ASN A 306 -15.04 -24.65 34.66
CA ASN A 306 -14.12 -25.02 35.74
C ASN A 306 -14.52 -24.40 37.10
N ASP A 307 -15.45 -23.44 37.13
CA ASP A 307 -16.14 -22.85 38.31
C ASP A 307 -15.25 -22.15 39.37
N LYS A 308 -13.91 -22.22 39.22
CA LYS A 308 -12.98 -21.61 40.18
C LYS A 308 -12.99 -20.08 40.20
N GLN A 309 -13.08 -19.46 39.02
CA GLN A 309 -13.20 -18.01 38.82
C GLN A 309 -13.93 -17.73 37.49
N ASP A 310 -15.18 -18.16 37.41
CA ASP A 310 -16.11 -17.95 36.29
C ASP A 310 -16.16 -16.50 35.75
N SER A 311 -16.02 -15.52 36.65
CA SER A 311 -15.99 -14.08 36.34
C SER A 311 -14.87 -13.70 35.37
N ARG A 312 -13.74 -14.42 35.34
CA ARG A 312 -12.67 -14.19 34.36
C ARG A 312 -13.10 -14.63 32.96
N GLY A 313 -13.66 -15.82 32.84
CA GLY A 313 -14.18 -16.30 31.56
C GLY A 313 -15.32 -15.43 31.06
N SER A 314 -16.24 -15.04 31.93
CA SER A 314 -17.34 -14.13 31.61
C SER A 314 -16.87 -12.77 31.10
N ALA A 315 -15.83 -12.20 31.73
CA ALA A 315 -15.23 -10.94 31.28
C ALA A 315 -14.59 -11.07 29.89
N ILE A 316 -13.92 -12.18 29.58
CA ILE A 316 -13.37 -12.42 28.24
C ILE A 316 -14.50 -12.56 27.22
N VAL A 317 -15.56 -13.30 27.52
CA VAL A 317 -16.74 -13.43 26.65
C VAL A 317 -17.37 -12.06 26.35
N GLU A 318 -17.54 -11.22 27.37
CA GLU A 318 -18.08 -9.86 27.21
C GLU A 318 -17.17 -8.99 26.32
N ARG A 319 -15.86 -9.03 26.54
CA ARG A 319 -14.85 -8.31 25.74
C ARG A 319 -14.86 -8.78 24.29
N VAL A 320 -14.92 -10.09 24.05
CA VAL A 320 -15.02 -10.67 22.71
C VAL A 320 -16.31 -10.20 22.04
N ASN A 321 -17.46 -10.28 22.72
CA ASN A 321 -18.74 -9.90 22.13
C ASN A 321 -18.86 -8.39 21.84
N ARG A 322 -18.14 -7.54 22.58
CA ARG A 322 -18.07 -6.08 22.35
C ARG A 322 -16.96 -5.66 21.37
N ALA A 323 -16.07 -6.56 20.97
CA ALA A 323 -15.04 -6.23 20.01
C ALA A 323 -15.65 -6.04 18.61
N ASN A 324 -15.32 -4.93 17.94
CA ASN A 324 -15.71 -4.73 16.54
C ASN A 324 -14.85 -5.65 15.66
N PHE A 325 -15.45 -6.68 15.04
CA PHE A 325 -14.72 -7.68 14.24
C PHE A 325 -14.59 -7.25 12.78
N ALA A 326 -13.39 -7.36 12.18
CA ALA A 326 -13.21 -7.45 10.72
C ALA A 326 -12.67 -8.85 10.45
N ASP A 327 -13.19 -9.52 9.42
CA ASP A 327 -12.69 -10.82 8.96
C ASP A 327 -12.46 -11.86 10.07
N LYS A 328 -13.39 -11.92 11.03
CA LYS A 328 -13.38 -12.83 12.20
C LYS A 328 -12.23 -12.64 13.20
N LYS A 329 -11.43 -11.58 13.09
CA LYS A 329 -10.38 -11.23 14.06
C LYS A 329 -10.82 -10.09 14.98
N ILE A 330 -10.49 -10.20 16.26
CA ILE A 330 -10.60 -9.10 17.25
C ILE A 330 -9.68 -7.99 16.74
N ARG A 331 -10.08 -6.71 16.76
CA ARG A 331 -9.20 -5.63 16.29
C ARG A 331 -8.57 -4.95 17.50
N SER A 332 -7.32 -5.27 17.82
CA SER A 332 -6.61 -4.64 18.95
C SER A 332 -5.28 -4.00 18.53
N HIS A 333 -4.61 -4.54 17.51
CA HIS A 333 -3.30 -4.05 17.03
C HIS A 333 -3.24 -4.01 15.49
N THR A 334 -2.87 -2.88 14.88
CA THR A 334 -2.72 -2.76 13.41
C THR A 334 -1.69 -1.69 13.02
N THR A 335 -1.11 -1.80 11.83
CA THR A 335 -0.14 -0.82 11.29
C THR A 335 -0.73 0.57 11.04
N ARG A 336 -2.06 0.72 11.13
CA ARG A 336 -2.82 1.94 10.81
C ARG A 336 -2.28 3.19 11.50
N PHE A 337 -1.87 3.11 12.77
CA PHE A 337 -1.36 4.28 13.50
C PHE A 337 0.06 4.69 13.08
N ALA A 338 0.91 3.76 12.67
CA ALA A 338 2.20 4.09 12.08
C ALA A 338 2.03 4.71 10.68
N ASP A 339 1.07 4.23 9.89
CA ASP A 339 0.73 4.80 8.59
C ASP A 339 0.14 6.22 8.76
N LEU A 340 -0.76 6.42 9.71
CA LEU A 340 -1.31 7.74 10.07
C LEU A 340 -0.27 8.70 10.66
N LYS A 341 0.68 8.21 11.47
CA LYS A 341 1.77 9.03 12.02
C LYS A 341 2.78 9.42 10.94
N LYS A 342 3.11 8.52 10.02
CA LYS A 342 3.92 8.81 8.83
C LYS A 342 3.22 9.83 7.91
N LEU A 343 1.92 9.66 7.70
CA LEU A 343 1.09 10.61 6.95
C LEU A 343 0.99 11.97 7.66
N GLY A 344 0.79 12.00 8.98
CA GLY A 344 0.68 13.24 9.77
C GLY A 344 1.98 14.04 9.86
N LEU A 345 3.13 13.35 9.94
CA LEU A 345 4.46 13.96 9.81
C LEU A 345 4.66 14.53 8.39
N LYS A 346 4.26 13.80 7.36
CA LYS A 346 4.33 14.23 5.96
C LYS A 346 3.41 15.43 5.64
N ILE A 347 2.22 15.49 6.26
CA ILE A 347 1.22 16.57 6.09
C ILE A 347 1.61 17.85 6.85
N ALA A 348 2.31 17.75 7.98
CA ALA A 348 2.76 18.93 8.75
C ALA A 348 3.88 19.71 8.03
N GLU A 349 4.66 19.04 7.18
CA GLU A 349 5.73 19.63 6.37
C GLU A 349 5.21 20.37 5.10
N GLU A 350 3.93 20.22 4.70
CA GLU A 350 3.40 20.57 3.35
C GLU A 350 2.33 21.71 3.26
N LYS A 351 1.92 22.38 4.35
CA LYS A 351 0.69 23.23 4.37
C LYS A 351 0.85 24.67 3.84
N GLU A 352 0.67 24.90 2.54
CA GLU A 352 -0.37 25.81 1.95
C GLU A 352 -0.07 26.04 0.44
N GLU A 353 1.16 26.40 0.04
CA GLU A 353 1.51 26.72 -1.36
C GLU A 353 1.77 25.47 -2.23
N LEU A 354 2.27 24.38 -1.65
CA LEU A 354 2.53 23.12 -2.37
C LEU A 354 1.25 22.36 -2.72
N ARG A 355 0.15 22.58 -1.99
CA ARG A 355 -1.13 21.89 -2.20
C ARG A 355 -1.76 22.25 -3.54
N LEU A 356 -1.73 23.52 -3.96
CA LEU A 356 -2.26 23.96 -5.24
C LEU A 356 -1.38 23.48 -6.42
N ALA A 357 -0.05 23.56 -6.28
CA ALA A 357 0.89 23.09 -7.29
C ALA A 357 0.89 21.54 -7.43
N PHE A 358 0.61 20.80 -6.36
CA PHE A 358 0.59 19.33 -6.35
C PHE A 358 -0.66 18.75 -7.04
N PHE A 359 -1.84 19.32 -6.83
CA PHE A 359 -3.05 18.86 -7.54
C PHE A 359 -3.01 19.24 -9.02
N GLU A 360 -2.51 20.43 -9.36
CA GLU A 360 -2.28 20.79 -10.76
C GLU A 360 -1.22 19.90 -11.42
N LYS A 361 -0.20 19.47 -10.66
CA LYS A 361 0.80 18.49 -11.12
C LYS A 361 0.23 17.09 -11.27
N ILE A 362 -0.67 16.63 -10.40
CA ILE A 362 -1.32 15.31 -10.53
C ILE A 362 -2.30 15.28 -11.71
N ASP A 363 -3.16 16.29 -11.85
CA ASP A 363 -4.10 16.38 -12.98
C ASP A 363 -3.36 16.49 -14.32
N ARG A 364 -2.24 17.25 -14.35
CA ARG A 364 -1.33 17.26 -15.51
C ARG A 364 -0.67 15.91 -15.70
N GLN A 365 -0.15 15.26 -14.66
CA GLN A 365 0.51 13.95 -14.80
C GLN A 365 -0.45 12.84 -15.26
N GLU A 366 -1.72 12.87 -14.86
CA GLU A 366 -2.73 11.91 -15.30
C GLU A 366 -3.18 12.20 -16.73
N ALA A 367 -3.40 13.47 -17.09
CA ALA A 367 -3.68 13.88 -18.47
C ALA A 367 -2.49 13.60 -19.42
N ASP A 368 -1.27 13.95 -19.01
CA ASP A 368 -0.02 13.69 -19.72
C ASP A 368 0.18 12.18 -19.90
N TRP A 369 -0.13 11.37 -18.88
CA TRP A 369 -0.05 9.92 -18.98
C TRP A 369 -1.06 9.32 -19.97
N VAL A 370 -2.29 9.84 -20.02
CA VAL A 370 -3.29 9.39 -21.01
C VAL A 370 -2.82 9.70 -22.43
N VAL A 371 -2.36 10.92 -22.67
CA VAL A 371 -1.82 11.35 -23.97
C VAL A 371 -0.56 10.55 -24.33
N GLU A 372 0.34 10.32 -23.37
CA GLU A 372 1.54 9.52 -23.57
C GLU A 372 1.20 8.06 -23.90
N LYS A 373 0.22 7.47 -23.22
CA LYS A 373 -0.24 6.10 -23.48
C LYS A 373 -0.83 5.97 -24.88
N GLU A 374 -1.61 6.95 -25.33
CA GLU A 374 -2.12 7.01 -26.71
C GLU A 374 -0.98 7.13 -27.72
N ASN A 375 -0.03 8.05 -27.49
CA ASN A 375 1.14 8.24 -28.36
C ASN A 375 2.00 6.97 -28.48
N ARG A 376 2.26 6.29 -27.36
CA ARG A 376 3.00 5.02 -27.35
C ARG A 376 2.25 3.93 -28.12
N THR A 377 0.94 3.81 -27.91
CA THR A 377 0.10 2.83 -28.63
C THR A 377 0.13 3.10 -30.14
N ALA A 378 0.01 4.36 -30.56
CA ALA A 378 0.09 4.75 -31.96
C ALA A 378 1.49 4.50 -32.56
N ALA A 379 2.57 4.73 -31.81
CA ALA A 379 3.93 4.45 -32.24
C ALA A 379 4.19 2.95 -32.47
N LEU A 380 3.64 2.10 -31.60
CA LEU A 380 3.72 0.65 -31.76
C LEU A 380 3.01 0.16 -33.02
N GLU A 381 1.78 0.64 -33.25
CA GLU A 381 1.03 0.28 -34.46
C GLU A 381 1.73 0.79 -35.72
N LYS A 382 2.26 2.02 -35.68
CA LYS A 382 3.05 2.58 -36.78
C LYS A 382 4.30 1.74 -37.06
N SER A 383 5.02 1.29 -36.05
CA SER A 383 6.21 0.45 -36.21
C SER A 383 5.88 -0.88 -36.90
N LYS A 384 4.80 -1.53 -36.47
CA LYS A 384 4.30 -2.77 -37.08
C LYS A 384 3.97 -2.58 -38.57
N ILE A 385 3.19 -1.54 -38.88
CA ILE A 385 2.81 -1.21 -40.26
C ILE A 385 4.04 -0.83 -41.10
N GLN A 386 4.98 -0.07 -40.53
CA GLN A 386 6.18 0.37 -41.23
C GLN A 386 7.06 -0.82 -41.64
N ARG A 387 7.20 -1.83 -40.77
CA ARG A 387 7.91 -3.08 -41.11
C ARG A 387 7.29 -3.76 -42.32
N GLU A 388 5.98 -3.96 -42.31
CA GLU A 388 5.26 -4.59 -43.43
C GLU A 388 5.43 -3.79 -44.72
N ASN A 389 5.23 -2.46 -44.64
CA ASN A 389 5.39 -1.56 -45.79
C ASN A 389 6.80 -1.65 -46.39
N ILE A 390 7.86 -1.61 -45.59
CA ILE A 390 9.25 -1.69 -46.08
C ILE A 390 9.49 -3.04 -46.77
N LEU A 391 9.02 -4.13 -46.18
CA LEU A 391 9.20 -5.48 -46.73
C LEU A 391 8.38 -5.71 -48.02
N ASP A 392 7.22 -5.08 -48.15
CA ASP A 392 6.37 -5.12 -49.35
C ASP A 392 6.87 -4.23 -50.49
N SER A 393 7.59 -3.16 -50.15
CA SER A 393 7.97 -2.11 -51.10
C SER A 393 9.48 -1.87 -51.18
N ILE A 394 10.30 -2.93 -51.05
CA ILE A 394 11.78 -2.87 -51.07
C ILE A 394 12.32 -2.03 -52.24
N ALA A 395 11.74 -2.18 -53.44
CA ALA A 395 12.18 -1.47 -54.65
C ALA A 395 12.07 0.07 -54.55
N TYR A 396 11.27 0.58 -53.61
CA TYR A 396 11.03 2.00 -53.38
C TYR A 396 11.75 2.56 -52.14
N GLN A 397 12.58 1.75 -51.48
CA GLN A 397 13.34 2.16 -50.29
C GLN A 397 14.72 2.71 -50.68
N SER A 398 15.39 3.38 -49.74
CA SER A 398 16.80 3.78 -49.91
C SER A 398 17.68 2.55 -50.12
N ASN A 399 18.69 2.61 -50.98
CA ASN A 399 19.61 1.49 -51.25
C ASN A 399 18.89 0.14 -51.52
N PRO A 400 17.95 0.07 -52.49
CA PRO A 400 17.01 -1.04 -52.62
C PRO A 400 17.69 -2.38 -52.90
N ASP A 401 18.75 -2.40 -53.72
CA ASP A 401 19.51 -3.62 -54.03
C ASP A 401 20.23 -4.19 -52.81
N LEU A 402 20.77 -3.32 -51.95
CA LEU A 402 21.42 -3.73 -50.71
C LEU A 402 20.39 -4.28 -49.73
N LEU A 403 19.26 -3.58 -49.56
CA LEU A 403 18.16 -4.05 -48.71
C LEU A 403 17.67 -5.42 -49.17
N ALA A 404 17.42 -5.59 -50.46
CA ALA A 404 16.94 -6.85 -51.03
C ALA A 404 17.88 -8.03 -50.71
N LYS A 405 19.19 -7.81 -50.81
CA LYS A 405 20.21 -8.84 -50.50
C LYS A 405 20.26 -9.19 -49.01
N ILE A 406 20.18 -8.18 -48.14
CA ILE A 406 20.12 -8.39 -46.68
C ILE A 406 18.85 -9.18 -46.33
N ILE A 407 17.69 -8.77 -46.83
CA ILE A 407 16.41 -9.44 -46.59
C ILE A 407 16.41 -10.87 -47.14
N ALA A 408 16.99 -11.10 -48.31
CA ALA A 408 17.14 -12.45 -48.86
C ALA A 408 18.03 -13.35 -47.98
N ASN A 409 19.15 -12.82 -47.46
CA ASN A 409 20.03 -13.54 -46.54
C ASN A 409 19.34 -13.91 -45.21
N LEU A 410 18.35 -13.11 -44.80
CA LEU A 410 17.52 -13.36 -43.61
C LEU A 410 16.31 -14.27 -43.86
N GLY A 411 16.10 -14.74 -45.10
CA GLY A 411 15.02 -15.69 -45.44
C GLY A 411 13.94 -15.15 -46.39
N GLY A 412 13.97 -13.85 -46.70
CA GLY A 412 13.06 -13.17 -47.62
C GLY A 412 11.86 -12.49 -46.95
N SER A 413 11.27 -11.49 -47.63
CA SER A 413 10.20 -10.63 -47.11
C SER A 413 8.99 -11.40 -46.58
N GLU A 414 8.50 -12.40 -47.34
CA GLU A 414 7.31 -13.18 -46.99
C GLU A 414 7.44 -13.93 -45.67
N VAL A 415 8.66 -14.38 -45.37
CA VAL A 415 8.95 -15.13 -44.15
C VAL A 415 9.08 -14.17 -42.97
N LEU A 416 9.80 -13.06 -43.15
CA LEU A 416 10.01 -12.06 -42.10
C LEU A 416 8.71 -11.37 -41.67
N LYS A 417 7.78 -11.10 -42.60
CA LYS A 417 6.45 -10.55 -42.26
C LYS A 417 5.65 -11.46 -41.31
N LYS A 418 5.82 -12.78 -41.44
CA LYS A 418 5.11 -13.79 -40.62
C LYS A 418 5.76 -14.04 -39.27
N VAL A 419 6.83 -13.33 -38.91
CA VAL A 419 7.45 -13.44 -37.59
C VAL A 419 6.67 -12.58 -36.59
N GLU A 420 5.95 -13.25 -35.70
CA GLU A 420 5.10 -12.63 -34.68
C GLU A 420 5.64 -12.85 -33.26
N LYS A 421 6.32 -13.97 -33.02
CA LYS A 421 6.81 -14.36 -31.69
C LYS A 421 8.22 -14.87 -31.76
N THR A 422 9.07 -14.46 -30.83
CA THR A 422 10.47 -14.90 -30.78
C THR A 422 10.86 -15.20 -29.34
N HIS A 423 11.69 -16.23 -29.18
CA HIS A 423 12.25 -16.62 -27.90
C HIS A 423 13.73 -16.93 -28.05
N LEU A 424 14.55 -16.31 -27.22
CA LEU A 424 16.00 -16.48 -27.15
C LEU A 424 16.40 -16.93 -25.76
N LEU A 425 17.21 -17.98 -25.67
CA LEU A 425 17.97 -18.34 -24.47
C LEU A 425 19.45 -18.14 -24.76
N SER A 426 20.11 -17.30 -23.97
CA SER A 426 21.50 -16.93 -24.14
C SER A 426 22.31 -17.16 -22.87
N LYS A 427 23.56 -17.58 -23.03
CA LYS A 427 24.59 -17.55 -21.98
C LYS A 427 25.50 -16.37 -22.19
N LEU A 428 25.70 -15.57 -21.14
CA LEU A 428 26.66 -14.47 -21.14
C LEU A 428 27.97 -14.92 -20.51
N THR A 429 29.06 -14.43 -21.06
CA THR A 429 30.42 -14.60 -20.54
C THR A 429 31.03 -13.21 -20.43
N LEU A 430 31.28 -12.74 -19.22
CA LEU A 430 31.96 -11.45 -18.99
C LEU A 430 33.43 -11.69 -18.77
N GLU A 431 34.26 -10.76 -19.21
CA GLU A 431 35.71 -10.88 -19.09
C GLU A 431 36.16 -10.93 -17.61
N ASP A 432 35.48 -10.19 -16.73
CA ASP A 432 35.86 -10.04 -15.32
C ASP A 432 35.18 -11.04 -14.36
N SER A 433 34.29 -11.91 -14.84
CA SER A 433 33.47 -12.75 -13.95
C SER A 433 33.27 -14.18 -14.46
N ASN A 434 33.61 -15.15 -13.61
CA ASN A 434 33.31 -16.57 -13.81
C ASN A 434 31.88 -16.97 -13.37
N ILE A 435 31.03 -16.01 -13.02
CA ILE A 435 29.66 -16.31 -12.58
C ILE A 435 28.83 -16.67 -13.81
N PRO A 436 28.14 -17.84 -13.84
CA PRO A 436 27.30 -18.21 -14.96
C PRO A 436 26.09 -17.27 -15.04
N GLN A 437 25.96 -16.63 -16.20
CA GLN A 437 24.98 -15.61 -16.48
C GLN A 437 24.07 -16.12 -17.62
N THR A 438 22.77 -16.23 -17.37
CA THR A 438 21.80 -16.64 -18.39
C THR A 438 20.73 -15.56 -18.59
N GLU A 439 20.43 -15.26 -19.85
CA GLU A 439 19.34 -14.39 -20.26
C GLU A 439 18.32 -15.18 -21.08
N GLU A 440 17.07 -15.13 -20.66
CA GLU A 440 15.93 -15.68 -21.39
C GLU A 440 15.05 -14.50 -21.83
N ARG A 441 14.82 -14.36 -23.13
CA ARG A 441 14.14 -13.20 -23.72
C ARG A 441 13.01 -13.66 -24.63
N TRP A 442 11.85 -13.04 -24.48
CA TRP A 442 10.67 -13.25 -25.34
C TRP A 442 10.23 -11.93 -25.93
N ALA A 443 9.87 -11.94 -27.20
CA ALA A 443 9.30 -10.77 -27.86
C ALA A 443 8.10 -11.16 -28.73
N THR A 444 7.17 -10.22 -28.83
CA THR A 444 6.07 -10.16 -29.76
C THR A 444 5.95 -8.71 -30.26
N THR A 445 5.17 -8.47 -31.30
CA THR A 445 4.95 -7.10 -31.82
C THR A 445 4.40 -6.10 -30.81
N THR A 446 3.91 -6.56 -29.65
CA THR A 446 3.34 -5.70 -28.59
C THR A 446 3.92 -5.96 -27.21
N ASN A 447 4.74 -7.01 -27.01
CA ASN A 447 5.25 -7.37 -25.68
C ASN A 447 6.70 -7.83 -25.74
N TYR A 448 7.46 -7.51 -24.69
CA TYR A 448 8.82 -7.98 -24.47
C TYR A 448 8.98 -8.44 -23.03
N LEU A 449 9.78 -9.49 -22.81
CA LEU A 449 10.19 -9.95 -21.49
C LEU A 449 11.67 -10.33 -21.56
N LEU A 450 12.46 -9.73 -20.67
CA LEU A 450 13.80 -10.18 -20.31
C LEU A 450 13.73 -10.84 -18.93
N LYS A 451 14.32 -12.02 -18.81
CA LYS A 451 14.62 -12.67 -17.54
C LYS A 451 16.11 -12.97 -17.48
N LYS A 452 16.78 -12.31 -16.54
CA LYS A 452 18.22 -12.41 -16.33
C LYS A 452 18.48 -13.10 -14.99
N LYS A 453 19.34 -14.12 -14.95
CA LYS A 453 19.63 -14.89 -13.73
C LYS A 453 21.09 -14.72 -13.32
N MET A 454 21.35 -14.04 -12.20
CA MET A 454 22.68 -13.67 -11.70
C MET A 454 22.74 -13.50 -10.18
N PRO A 455 23.40 -14.43 -9.47
CA PRO A 455 22.78 -15.23 -8.40
C PRO A 455 21.26 -15.07 -8.16
N GLU A 456 20.73 -13.84 -8.14
CA GLU A 456 19.31 -13.48 -8.04
C GLU A 456 18.68 -13.21 -9.43
N ALA A 457 17.34 -13.14 -9.51
CA ALA A 457 16.64 -12.88 -10.77
C ALA A 457 16.37 -11.38 -11.00
N TYR A 458 16.53 -10.95 -12.24
CA TYR A 458 16.18 -9.62 -12.73
C TYR A 458 15.23 -9.76 -13.92
N TYR A 459 14.22 -8.90 -13.99
CA TYR A 459 13.20 -8.92 -15.01
C TYR A 459 13.01 -7.53 -15.62
N GLU A 460 12.78 -7.49 -16.92
CA GLU A 460 12.21 -6.32 -17.61
C GLU A 460 11.04 -6.79 -18.45
N ILE A 461 9.93 -6.06 -18.39
CA ILE A 461 8.72 -6.37 -19.13
C ILE A 461 8.27 -5.12 -19.85
N VAL A 462 7.91 -5.28 -21.13
CA VAL A 462 7.12 -4.32 -21.88
C VAL A 462 5.80 -5.00 -22.22
N ASN A 463 4.68 -4.38 -21.84
CA ASN A 463 3.32 -4.82 -22.19
C ASN A 463 2.60 -3.65 -22.86
N GLY A 464 2.64 -3.61 -24.19
CA GLY A 464 2.12 -2.50 -24.98
C GLY A 464 2.77 -1.17 -24.60
N PRO A 465 1.99 -0.16 -24.16
CA PRO A 465 2.50 1.18 -23.86
C PRO A 465 3.25 1.27 -22.52
N GLU A 466 3.31 0.19 -21.74
CA GLU A 466 3.84 0.19 -20.39
C GLU A 466 5.06 -0.72 -20.29
N ALA A 467 6.01 -0.35 -19.42
CA ALA A 467 7.18 -1.16 -19.13
C ALA A 467 7.54 -1.12 -17.64
N TRP A 468 8.08 -2.22 -17.14
CA TRP A 468 8.47 -2.39 -15.74
C TRP A 468 9.73 -3.21 -15.61
N SER A 469 10.42 -3.06 -14.49
CA SER A 469 11.52 -3.92 -14.08
C SER A 469 11.32 -4.45 -12.66
N HIS A 470 12.00 -5.55 -12.35
CA HIS A 470 12.04 -6.14 -11.01
C HIS A 470 13.42 -6.74 -10.75
N SER A 471 13.96 -6.56 -9.55
CA SER A 471 15.26 -7.10 -9.13
C SER A 471 15.15 -7.75 -7.76
N ASP A 472 15.49 -9.04 -7.67
CA ASP A 472 15.49 -9.78 -6.42
C ASP A 472 16.62 -9.32 -5.45
N ARG A 473 17.58 -8.51 -5.92
CA ARG A 473 18.66 -7.91 -5.10
C ARG A 473 18.17 -6.84 -4.13
N GLU A 474 17.02 -6.25 -4.40
CA GLU A 474 16.41 -5.26 -3.52
C GLU A 474 15.79 -5.97 -2.32
N SER A 475 16.61 -6.45 -1.38
CA SER A 475 16.13 -7.22 -0.22
C SER A 475 15.29 -6.34 0.72
N GLY A 476 13.99 -6.61 0.83
CA GLY A 476 13.08 -5.93 1.76
C GLY A 476 11.61 -5.87 1.30
N ILE A 477 10.78 -5.11 2.02
CA ILE A 477 9.36 -4.78 1.67
C ILE A 477 9.27 -3.94 0.36
N GLU A 478 10.42 -3.56 -0.20
CA GLU A 478 10.59 -2.71 -1.38
C GLU A 478 10.94 -3.48 -2.67
N ALA A 479 11.05 -4.82 -2.66
CA ALA A 479 11.16 -5.64 -3.87
C ALA A 479 9.86 -5.60 -4.69
N LYS A 480 9.55 -4.45 -5.28
CA LYS A 480 8.32 -4.17 -6.04
C LYS A 480 8.69 -3.89 -7.48
N TRP A 481 7.83 -4.32 -8.39
CA TRP A 481 7.87 -3.93 -9.79
C TRP A 481 7.92 -2.40 -9.93
N ALA A 482 8.99 -1.89 -10.54
CA ALA A 482 9.18 -0.47 -10.81
C ALA A 482 8.75 -0.13 -12.23
N LYS A 483 7.88 0.87 -12.42
CA LYS A 483 7.50 1.35 -13.76
C LYS A 483 8.69 2.08 -14.39
N LEU A 484 9.03 1.71 -15.62
CA LEU A 484 10.18 2.28 -16.33
C LEU A 484 9.83 3.64 -16.97
N PRO A 485 10.76 4.61 -16.93
CA PRO A 485 10.56 5.93 -17.53
C PRO A 485 10.56 5.88 -19.06
N MET A 486 10.11 6.96 -19.70
CA MET A 486 9.92 7.03 -21.16
C MET A 486 11.18 6.74 -21.97
N TYR A 487 12.34 7.22 -21.53
CA TYR A 487 13.60 6.96 -22.24
C TYR A 487 13.95 5.46 -22.25
N THR A 488 13.79 4.77 -21.11
CA THR A 488 14.01 3.33 -21.01
C THR A 488 12.97 2.56 -21.80
N TYR A 489 11.69 2.98 -21.73
CA TYR A 489 10.62 2.41 -22.55
C TYR A 489 10.97 2.49 -24.04
N ASN A 490 11.39 3.65 -24.54
CA ASN A 490 11.72 3.82 -25.95
C ASN A 490 12.86 2.89 -26.38
N SER A 491 13.91 2.77 -25.57
CA SER A 491 15.02 1.83 -25.84
C SER A 491 14.52 0.38 -25.91
N LEU A 492 13.77 -0.07 -24.91
CA LEU A 492 13.23 -1.44 -24.86
C LEU A 492 12.19 -1.73 -25.94
N SER A 493 11.39 -0.73 -26.32
CA SER A 493 10.33 -0.87 -27.32
C SER A 493 10.87 -1.25 -28.71
N THR A 494 12.14 -0.98 -28.98
CA THR A 494 12.80 -1.43 -30.22
C THR A 494 12.88 -2.96 -30.31
N ASN A 495 12.91 -3.66 -29.18
CA ASN A 495 12.91 -5.12 -29.11
C ASN A 495 11.53 -5.73 -29.38
N LEU A 496 10.48 -4.90 -29.51
CA LEU A 496 9.15 -5.38 -29.87
C LEU A 496 9.05 -5.75 -31.34
N ASP A 497 9.90 -5.22 -32.22
CA ASP A 497 10.03 -5.78 -33.56
C ASP A 497 10.82 -7.09 -33.50
N PRO A 498 10.20 -8.25 -33.75
CA PRO A 498 10.88 -9.54 -33.68
C PRO A 498 12.06 -9.67 -34.67
N VAL A 499 12.05 -8.94 -35.79
CA VAL A 499 13.15 -8.97 -36.76
C VAL A 499 14.37 -8.25 -36.20
N ASN A 500 14.17 -7.03 -35.67
CA ASN A 500 15.21 -6.31 -34.95
C ASN A 500 15.72 -7.11 -33.75
N PHE A 501 14.81 -7.69 -32.96
CA PHE A 501 15.18 -8.50 -31.79
C PHE A 501 16.09 -9.70 -32.15
N LEU A 502 15.84 -10.38 -33.27
CA LEU A 502 16.67 -11.50 -33.72
C LEU A 502 18.01 -11.06 -34.33
N THR A 503 18.04 -9.95 -35.06
CA THR A 503 19.13 -9.65 -36.00
C THR A 503 19.85 -8.33 -35.74
N ALA A 504 19.30 -7.46 -34.90
CA ALA A 504 19.63 -6.04 -34.73
C ALA A 504 19.39 -5.16 -35.98
N LEU A 505 18.68 -5.67 -37.00
CA LEU A 505 18.31 -4.88 -38.17
C LEU A 505 17.16 -3.93 -37.85
N ARG A 506 17.46 -2.63 -37.75
CA ARG A 506 16.49 -1.55 -37.55
C ARG A 506 15.85 -1.10 -38.86
N LEU A 507 14.86 -1.85 -39.34
CA LEU A 507 14.11 -1.50 -40.55
C LEU A 507 13.41 -0.14 -40.43
N ASP A 508 12.98 0.24 -39.24
CA ASP A 508 12.37 1.54 -38.95
C ASP A 508 13.29 2.73 -39.23
N LEU A 509 14.61 2.52 -39.22
CA LEU A 509 15.62 3.52 -39.53
C LEU A 509 16.10 3.46 -40.98
N TRP A 510 15.74 2.43 -41.75
CA TRP A 510 16.40 2.12 -43.03
C TRP A 510 16.45 3.30 -44.01
N ASN A 511 15.33 3.97 -44.24
CA ASN A 511 15.27 5.10 -45.17
C ASN A 511 15.95 6.38 -44.66
N LYS A 512 16.37 6.40 -43.39
CA LYS A 512 17.13 7.49 -42.79
C LYS A 512 18.64 7.23 -42.81
N LEU A 513 19.06 6.03 -43.22
CA LEU A 513 20.45 5.65 -43.27
C LEU A 513 21.10 6.18 -44.55
N ASP A 514 22.15 6.96 -44.37
CA ASP A 514 23.03 7.41 -45.44
C ASP A 514 24.13 6.36 -45.67
N LEU A 515 24.33 5.98 -46.93
CA LEU A 515 25.42 5.07 -47.32
C LEU A 515 26.72 5.87 -47.42
N LEU A 516 27.67 5.56 -46.55
CA LEU A 516 29.00 6.15 -46.51
C LEU A 516 29.99 5.31 -47.33
N GLY A 517 31.27 5.72 -47.30
CA GLY A 517 32.35 4.95 -47.92
C GLY A 517 32.53 3.59 -47.26
N ASP A 518 33.04 2.63 -48.02
CA ASP A 518 33.30 1.29 -47.48
C ASP A 518 34.29 1.31 -46.33
N GLU A 519 34.05 0.47 -45.32
CA GLU A 519 34.89 0.41 -44.13
C GLU A 519 35.29 -1.03 -43.80
N MET A 520 36.52 -1.19 -43.29
CA MET A 520 37.04 -2.48 -42.85
C MET A 520 36.74 -2.68 -41.36
N ILE A 521 35.86 -3.62 -41.03
CA ILE A 521 35.51 -3.98 -39.66
C ILE A 521 35.90 -5.43 -39.39
N GLU A 522 36.73 -5.68 -38.37
CA GLU A 522 37.19 -7.03 -38.00
C GLU A 522 37.75 -7.84 -39.20
N GLY A 523 38.43 -7.17 -40.13
CA GLY A 523 39.01 -7.79 -41.33
C GLY A 523 38.01 -8.05 -42.48
N LYS A 524 36.77 -7.56 -42.38
CA LYS A 524 35.76 -7.66 -43.45
C LYS A 524 35.50 -6.31 -44.08
N LEU A 525 35.46 -6.27 -45.42
CA LEU A 525 35.02 -5.10 -46.16
C LEU A 525 33.49 -4.96 -46.05
N CYS A 526 33.03 -3.85 -45.52
CA CYS A 526 31.63 -3.62 -45.21
C CYS A 526 31.07 -2.41 -45.96
N TYR A 527 29.79 -2.48 -46.32
CA TYR A 527 28.99 -1.27 -46.52
C TYR A 527 28.79 -0.59 -45.17
N HIS A 528 29.03 0.72 -45.11
CA HIS A 528 28.85 1.53 -43.93
C HIS A 528 27.61 2.40 -44.08
N LEU A 529 26.61 2.20 -43.23
CA LEU A 529 25.41 3.01 -43.19
C LEU A 529 25.40 3.82 -41.88
N ASN A 530 25.05 5.10 -41.97
CA ASN A 530 24.98 5.99 -40.82
C ASN A 530 23.64 6.70 -40.73
N TYR A 531 23.14 6.89 -39.51
CA TYR A 531 22.05 7.81 -39.21
C TYR A 531 22.41 8.65 -37.99
N PHE A 532 22.48 9.97 -38.21
CA PHE A 532 22.74 10.93 -37.16
C PHE A 532 21.48 11.73 -36.81
N GLU A 533 20.88 11.42 -35.66
CA GLU A 533 19.73 12.14 -35.12
C GLU A 533 20.18 13.39 -34.36
N LYS A 534 19.53 14.52 -34.66
CA LYS A 534 19.72 15.79 -33.95
C LYS A 534 18.45 16.17 -33.18
N THR A 535 18.61 16.83 -32.05
CA THR A 535 17.51 17.39 -31.25
C THR A 535 17.77 18.86 -30.92
N LEU A 536 16.78 19.55 -30.36
CA LEU A 536 16.96 20.90 -29.82
C LEU A 536 17.22 20.81 -28.31
N ASN A 537 18.19 21.57 -27.81
CA ASN A 537 18.41 21.73 -26.37
C ASN A 537 17.51 22.83 -25.79
N VAL A 538 17.60 23.05 -24.47
CA VAL A 538 16.83 24.09 -23.74
C VAL A 538 17.06 25.51 -24.26
N SER A 539 18.17 25.76 -24.96
CA SER A 539 18.47 27.04 -25.61
C SER A 539 18.02 27.10 -27.08
N ASN A 540 17.16 26.17 -27.54
CA ASN A 540 16.75 25.99 -28.94
C ASN A 540 17.93 25.83 -29.92
N ARG A 541 19.06 25.29 -29.46
CA ARG A 541 20.19 24.97 -30.33
C ARG A 541 20.10 23.53 -30.77
N THR A 542 20.37 23.28 -32.05
CA THR A 542 20.48 21.93 -32.59
C THR A 542 21.72 21.26 -32.01
N ILE A 543 21.52 20.17 -31.29
CA ILE A 543 22.55 19.34 -30.67
C ILE A 543 22.46 17.89 -31.18
N PRO A 544 23.57 17.13 -31.13
CA PRO A 544 23.56 15.68 -31.32
C PRO A 544 22.59 14.99 -30.34
N LYS A 545 21.89 13.95 -30.79
CA LYS A 545 21.06 13.09 -29.95
C LYS A 545 21.51 11.63 -30.01
N THR A 546 21.60 11.08 -31.21
CA THR A 546 22.01 9.68 -31.40
C THR A 546 22.76 9.54 -32.71
N ASP A 547 23.90 8.87 -32.67
CA ASP A 547 24.65 8.47 -33.84
C ASP A 547 24.59 6.95 -33.98
N TYR A 548 24.10 6.46 -35.11
CA TYR A 548 23.90 5.03 -35.35
C TYR A 548 24.67 4.61 -36.59
N HIS A 549 25.53 3.61 -36.45
CA HIS A 549 26.24 3.00 -37.56
C HIS A 549 25.86 1.53 -37.72
N LEU A 550 25.69 1.12 -38.97
CA LEU A 550 25.39 -0.24 -39.38
C LEU A 550 26.41 -0.69 -40.43
N PHE A 551 27.08 -1.79 -40.16
CA PHE A 551 28.11 -2.35 -41.02
C PHE A 551 27.64 -3.68 -41.62
N ILE A 552 27.56 -3.77 -42.93
CA ILE A 552 27.07 -4.95 -43.66
C ILE A 552 28.19 -5.55 -44.50
N ASP A 553 28.46 -6.84 -44.32
CA ASP A 553 29.44 -7.60 -45.09
C ASP A 553 29.13 -7.52 -46.60
N LYS A 554 30.11 -7.14 -47.42
CA LYS A 554 29.94 -7.04 -48.87
C LYS A 554 29.79 -8.38 -49.58
N GLU A 555 30.33 -9.45 -48.99
CA GLU A 555 30.29 -10.79 -49.60
C GLU A 555 29.03 -11.54 -49.21
N ASN A 556 28.69 -11.49 -47.91
CA ASN A 556 27.62 -12.32 -47.33
C ASN A 556 26.33 -11.54 -47.04
N PHE A 557 26.35 -10.21 -47.13
CA PHE A 557 25.22 -9.33 -46.79
C PHE A 557 24.64 -9.58 -45.39
N SER A 558 25.49 -10.02 -44.46
CA SER A 558 25.19 -10.16 -43.04
C SER A 558 25.64 -8.92 -42.28
N ILE A 559 24.94 -8.57 -41.21
CA ILE A 559 25.38 -7.51 -40.30
C ILE A 559 26.70 -7.97 -39.65
N VAL A 560 27.73 -7.14 -39.72
CA VAL A 560 29.02 -7.40 -39.06
C VAL A 560 29.05 -6.70 -37.72
N ALA A 561 28.63 -5.43 -37.70
CA ALA A 561 28.60 -4.62 -36.51
C ALA A 561 27.45 -3.62 -36.50
N THR A 562 27.01 -3.25 -35.31
CA THR A 562 26.20 -2.05 -35.07
C THR A 562 26.85 -1.24 -33.97
N GLU A 563 26.93 0.07 -34.17
CA GLU A 563 27.44 1.01 -33.18
C GLU A 563 26.37 2.06 -32.92
N ARG A 564 26.18 2.40 -31.65
CA ARG A 564 25.24 3.43 -31.21
C ARG A 564 25.91 4.31 -30.18
N THR A 565 26.00 5.59 -30.49
CA THR A 565 26.42 6.64 -29.55
C THR A 565 25.21 7.47 -29.17
N GLU A 566 24.91 7.61 -27.89
CA GLU A 566 23.89 8.53 -27.38
C GLU A 566 24.57 9.76 -26.76
N TYR A 567 23.94 10.91 -26.96
CA TYR A 567 24.41 12.19 -26.48
C TYR A 567 23.40 12.81 -25.54
N ASP A 568 23.86 13.24 -24.36
CA ASP A 568 23.09 14.03 -23.40
C ASP A 568 23.59 15.48 -23.40
N ASP A 569 22.68 16.42 -23.70
CA ASP A 569 22.97 17.84 -23.98
C ASP A 569 24.18 18.05 -24.93
N GLY A 570 24.34 17.17 -25.93
CA GLY A 570 25.42 17.21 -26.91
C GLY A 570 26.74 16.58 -26.47
N ASN A 571 26.86 16.10 -25.24
CA ASN A 571 28.01 15.34 -24.74
C ASN A 571 27.76 13.84 -24.86
N LYS A 572 28.76 13.06 -25.26
CA LYS A 572 28.67 11.59 -25.31
C LYS A 572 28.31 11.06 -23.92
N SER A 573 27.19 10.37 -23.81
CA SER A 573 26.69 9.79 -22.54
C SER A 573 26.75 8.27 -22.51
N PHE A 574 26.68 7.64 -23.68
CA PHE A 574 26.64 6.19 -23.81
C PHE A 574 27.16 5.78 -25.19
N PHE A 575 27.91 4.69 -25.23
CA PHE A 575 28.28 4.03 -26.47
C PHE A 575 28.06 2.52 -26.34
N GLU A 576 27.51 1.92 -27.38
CA GLU A 576 27.34 0.47 -27.50
C GLU A 576 27.79 0.02 -28.87
N ARG A 577 28.66 -0.99 -28.89
CA ARG A 577 29.06 -1.72 -30.07
C ARG A 577 28.69 -3.20 -29.92
N LYS A 578 28.09 -3.75 -30.98
CA LYS A 578 27.78 -5.18 -31.10
C LYS A 578 28.50 -5.74 -32.30
N LEU A 579 29.29 -6.78 -32.09
CA LEU A 579 29.97 -7.53 -33.15
C LEU A 579 29.29 -8.88 -33.33
N PHE A 580 28.72 -9.12 -34.51
CA PHE A 580 27.91 -10.29 -34.80
C PHE A 580 28.76 -11.39 -35.46
N LYS A 581 28.78 -12.58 -34.85
CA LYS A 581 29.61 -13.71 -35.26
C LYS A 581 28.76 -15.00 -35.28
N ASP A 582 29.33 -16.04 -35.90
CA ASP A 582 28.71 -17.38 -35.96
C ASP A 582 27.28 -17.37 -36.51
N TYR A 583 27.14 -16.95 -37.77
CA TYR A 583 25.86 -16.95 -38.46
C TYR A 583 25.44 -18.37 -38.84
N ARG A 584 24.25 -18.80 -38.38
CA ARG A 584 23.72 -20.15 -38.67
C ARG A 584 22.32 -20.08 -39.28
N PRO A 585 21.97 -21.02 -40.18
CA PRO A 585 20.65 -21.06 -40.80
C PRO A 585 19.57 -21.49 -39.81
N VAL A 586 18.40 -20.87 -39.90
CA VAL A 586 17.21 -21.21 -39.10
C VAL A 586 16.09 -21.67 -40.02
N ALA A 587 15.64 -22.91 -39.82
CA ALA A 587 14.67 -23.56 -40.71
C ALA A 587 13.34 -22.79 -40.82
N THR A 588 12.83 -22.27 -39.70
CA THR A 588 11.60 -21.46 -39.66
C THR A 588 11.72 -20.12 -40.37
N LEU A 589 12.95 -19.68 -40.67
CA LEU A 589 13.24 -18.49 -41.47
C LEU A 589 13.64 -18.85 -42.91
N ASN A 590 13.14 -19.97 -43.45
CA ASN A 590 13.52 -20.45 -44.79
C ASN A 590 15.04 -20.57 -44.96
N SER A 591 15.72 -21.10 -43.94
CA SER A 591 17.19 -21.19 -43.84
C SER A 591 17.92 -19.84 -43.84
N GLY A 592 17.22 -18.75 -43.55
CA GLY A 592 17.81 -17.45 -43.27
C GLY A 592 18.81 -17.53 -42.13
N LYS A 593 19.91 -16.77 -42.24
CA LYS A 593 21.03 -16.85 -41.30
C LYS A 593 20.94 -15.78 -40.23
N ILE A 594 21.08 -16.18 -38.97
CA ILE A 594 21.09 -15.26 -37.82
C ILE A 594 22.34 -15.48 -36.95
N PRO A 595 22.81 -14.46 -36.22
CA PRO A 595 24.00 -14.58 -35.40
C PRO A 595 23.72 -15.39 -34.13
N TYR A 596 24.59 -16.34 -33.82
CA TYR A 596 24.56 -17.13 -32.58
C TYR A 596 25.54 -16.62 -31.53
N LYS A 597 26.50 -15.79 -31.94
CA LYS A 597 27.50 -15.19 -31.05
C LYS A 597 27.53 -13.68 -31.23
N ILE A 598 27.47 -12.93 -30.14
CA ILE A 598 27.55 -11.47 -30.17
C ILE A 598 28.55 -11.02 -29.10
N ASN A 599 29.52 -10.20 -29.50
CA ASN A 599 30.39 -9.53 -28.54
C ASN A 599 29.87 -8.11 -28.33
N TYR A 600 29.71 -7.72 -27.08
CA TYR A 600 29.25 -6.42 -26.64
C TYR A 600 30.41 -5.64 -26.04
N GLU A 601 30.49 -4.38 -26.43
CA GLU A 601 31.34 -3.35 -25.85
C GLU A 601 30.43 -2.18 -25.50
N ILE A 602 30.34 -1.85 -24.22
CA ILE A 602 29.50 -0.79 -23.69
C ILE A 602 30.38 0.18 -22.92
N GLU A 603 30.30 1.46 -23.23
CA GLU A 603 30.95 2.53 -22.49
C GLU A 603 29.85 3.44 -21.96
N ASP A 604 29.75 3.54 -20.62
CA ASP A 604 28.80 4.40 -19.93
C ASP A 604 29.47 5.15 -18.76
N PHE A 605 28.68 5.84 -17.92
CA PHE A 605 29.19 6.59 -16.77
C PHE A 605 29.99 5.72 -15.77
N TYR A 606 29.73 4.41 -15.72
CA TYR A 606 30.37 3.47 -14.81
C TYR A 606 31.64 2.82 -15.40
N GLY A 607 31.97 3.11 -16.67
CA GLY A 607 33.17 2.65 -17.36
C GLY A 607 32.88 1.67 -18.50
N ASP A 608 33.92 1.00 -18.97
CA ASP A 608 33.83 0.07 -20.09
C ASP A 608 33.42 -1.33 -19.61
N THR A 609 32.43 -1.91 -20.27
CA THR A 609 31.93 -3.27 -20.02
C THR A 609 32.02 -4.10 -21.29
N PHE A 610 32.73 -5.22 -21.21
CA PHE A 610 32.88 -6.18 -22.30
C PHE A 610 32.28 -7.53 -21.92
N TYR A 611 31.40 -8.05 -22.77
CA TYR A 611 30.85 -9.38 -22.59
C TYR A 611 30.47 -10.04 -23.91
N GLN A 612 30.42 -11.37 -23.88
CA GLN A 612 30.02 -12.19 -24.99
C GLN A 612 28.67 -12.87 -24.71
N GLU A 613 27.73 -12.74 -25.63
CA GLU A 613 26.50 -13.51 -25.67
C GLU A 613 26.65 -14.73 -26.59
N ASN A 614 26.33 -15.92 -26.07
CA ASN A 614 26.15 -17.14 -26.87
C ASN A 614 24.67 -17.55 -26.83
N ARG A 615 24.00 -17.50 -27.97
CA ARG A 615 22.60 -17.92 -28.12
C ARG A 615 22.52 -19.43 -28.19
N GLU A 616 22.00 -20.05 -27.14
CA GLU A 616 21.85 -21.51 -27.09
C GLU A 616 20.57 -21.97 -27.77
N LYS A 617 19.51 -21.17 -27.68
CA LYS A 617 18.20 -21.49 -28.24
C LYS A 617 17.63 -20.28 -28.96
N ILE A 618 17.13 -20.51 -30.17
CA ILE A 618 16.39 -19.52 -30.95
C ILE A 618 15.13 -20.17 -31.49
N GLU A 619 13.97 -19.67 -31.07
CA GLU A 619 12.67 -20.13 -31.54
C GLU A 619 11.92 -18.98 -32.19
N VAL A 620 11.46 -19.21 -33.43
CA VAL A 620 10.65 -18.27 -34.21
C VAL A 620 9.23 -18.82 -34.28
N ASN A 621 8.26 -17.96 -34.06
CA ASN A 621 6.84 -18.28 -33.86
C ASN A 621 6.63 -19.34 -32.77
N ALA A 622 7.35 -19.18 -31.66
CA ALA A 622 7.30 -20.09 -30.52
C ALA A 622 5.89 -20.18 -29.91
N VAL A 623 5.52 -21.38 -29.46
CA VAL A 623 4.21 -21.65 -28.84
C VAL A 623 4.23 -21.24 -27.37
N PHE A 624 4.14 -19.93 -27.12
CA PHE A 624 3.88 -19.39 -25.78
C PHE A 624 2.63 -18.50 -25.76
N GLY A 625 1.94 -18.51 -24.62
CA GLY A 625 0.75 -17.68 -24.40
C GLY A 625 1.11 -16.33 -23.78
N ASN A 626 0.35 -15.28 -24.10
CA ASN A 626 0.60 -13.90 -23.62
C ASN A 626 0.65 -13.77 -22.09
N ARG A 627 0.10 -14.76 -21.36
CA ARG A 627 0.21 -14.84 -19.90
C ARG A 627 1.64 -14.73 -19.38
N ILE A 628 2.67 -15.10 -20.15
CA ILE A 628 4.07 -15.00 -19.70
C ILE A 628 4.50 -13.55 -19.43
N PHE A 629 3.93 -12.57 -20.16
CA PHE A 629 4.22 -11.14 -19.99
C PHE A 629 3.45 -10.51 -18.82
N MET A 630 2.47 -11.22 -18.27
CA MET A 630 1.61 -10.74 -17.17
C MET A 630 1.85 -11.50 -15.86
N LYS A 631 2.17 -12.80 -15.93
CA LYS A 631 2.20 -13.69 -14.75
C LYS A 631 3.19 -13.22 -13.69
N GLU A 632 4.33 -12.66 -14.07
CA GLU A 632 5.35 -12.19 -13.13
C GLU A 632 4.97 -10.84 -12.48
N VAL A 633 4.33 -9.93 -13.22
CA VAL A 633 3.85 -8.63 -12.71
C VAL A 633 2.69 -8.78 -11.71
N TYR A 634 1.75 -9.70 -11.97
CA TYR A 634 0.56 -9.88 -11.13
C TYR A 634 0.77 -10.82 -9.93
N PHE A 635 1.71 -11.77 -9.96
CA PHE A 635 2.08 -12.55 -8.76
C PHE A 635 2.92 -11.74 -7.76
N GLY A 636 3.65 -10.71 -8.23
CA GLY A 636 4.44 -9.79 -7.41
C GLY A 636 3.65 -8.74 -6.63
N GLY A 637 2.32 -8.82 -6.60
CA GLY A 637 1.51 -7.99 -5.71
C GLY A 637 1.14 -6.60 -6.25
N PHE A 638 0.54 -6.54 -7.44
CA PHE A 638 -0.47 -5.50 -7.68
C PHE A 638 -1.74 -5.89 -6.89
N LYS A 639 -1.79 -5.45 -5.64
CA LYS A 639 -3.01 -5.34 -4.85
C LYS A 639 -3.63 -3.97 -5.05
#